data_AF-L7VNE4-F1
#
_entry.id   AF-L7VNE4-F1
#
_cell.length_a   1.000
_cell.length_b   1.000
_cell.length_c   1.000
_cell.angle_alpha   90.00
_cell.angle_beta   90.00
_cell.angle_gamma   90.00
#
_symmetry.space_group_name_H-M   'P 1'
#
loop_
_entity.id
_entity.type
_entity.pdbx_description
1 polymer ?
#
loop_
_entity_poly.entity_id
_entity_poly.type
_entity_poly.pdbx_seq_one_letter_code
_entity_poly.pdbx_strand_id
1 'polypeptide(L)'
;MINLSPRHRYIILAVILFFAGVILLYVPNVVGIADNTDFIRISRPSGFLLDNNLKFFYFQRRFEYIKSFDNLYDFAGFVLNPETKDEIGLKSTMFLFVKAAQLADGTVSYLRYGKIEHFDIAALSTVFLLLHAVSVTLIYKALKTGKTAYDLFILLFLLTVFYNMGYILYYNSLFGESATLAGFLMWFSVLLNMVHNNEVKYPALILYFTSGIIFAGAKVANIPLGFLIAVFSIYFLFIAKTPGKRIFVLLGICLTVSASASFYREIPEWMAKPNNYHSIFYGILKGSDTPEEELQKLGIDTKYAVLANTTVYDDLDGFDVFGEEFQKEVHDKVGPLEVSLYYLRNPGRMFEKLKLSAESSVFIRPPYLGNYSIEDDTEIVKFVKRNSIWEWIRKQFNGYAFGAVTSVFLLYFSVTLYQFYLLKKKKVNRSAGFILMKFTLMIFAGSQWIFPVIGNGEADLIKHMFLFNLLLDTMIVLLVGDILKLMTENMLNRQIVLSFLAFFVVFFVLISADGRISGNKVLLFGRYKGQPLEWEVLEETDGYYFVVAKNIVEFRPFSGNTNYWPESDIKAWLNDDSEKGFLYEFSENEKNRILPMKRRTVIPPAFADRKEYGSRPLYWFCIPGYASQNYDSAYQVENTEKVFLLSIKEWENHDFKKIKGVPYWLRTPYTIGTTVRIVGEDGYVYHKKADTENIGVLPAMIIKKQ
;
A
#
# COMPACT_ATOMS: atom_id res chain seq x y z
N MET A 1 -10.85 -41.06 18.13
CA MET A 1 -10.98 -39.62 17.81
C MET A 1 -11.67 -38.93 18.98
N ILE A 2 -10.96 -38.06 19.72
CA ILE A 2 -11.54 -37.34 20.86
C ILE A 2 -12.61 -36.37 20.33
N ASN A 3 -13.87 -36.55 20.74
CA ASN A 3 -14.99 -35.76 20.25
C ASN A 3 -15.04 -34.41 20.99
N LEU A 4 -14.18 -33.47 20.58
CA LEU A 4 -14.07 -32.15 21.18
C LEU A 4 -15.35 -31.33 20.97
N SER A 5 -15.78 -30.62 22.03
CA SER A 5 -16.94 -29.73 21.94
C SER A 5 -16.69 -28.59 20.93
N PRO A 6 -17.74 -28.01 20.31
CA PRO A 6 -17.56 -26.97 19.29
C PRO A 6 -16.71 -25.78 19.75
N ARG A 7 -16.81 -25.40 21.02
CA ARG A 7 -16.01 -24.32 21.62
C ARG A 7 -14.51 -24.64 21.60
N HIS A 8 -14.13 -25.86 21.97
CA HIS A 8 -12.73 -26.29 21.97
C HIS A 8 -12.15 -26.30 20.55
N ARG A 9 -12.95 -26.68 19.54
CA ARG A 9 -12.50 -26.67 18.13
C ARG A 9 -12.11 -25.27 17.66
N TYR A 10 -12.87 -24.24 18.02
CA TYR A 10 -12.54 -22.85 17.66
C TYR A 10 -11.34 -22.31 18.43
N ILE A 11 -11.15 -22.70 19.69
CA ILE A 11 -9.94 -22.33 20.45
C ILE A 11 -8.71 -22.95 19.79
N ILE A 12 -8.76 -24.23 19.44
CA ILE A 12 -7.67 -24.91 18.74
C ILE A 12 -7.39 -24.25 17.39
N LEU A 13 -8.43 -23.89 16.63
CA LEU A 13 -8.26 -23.16 15.37
C LEU A 13 -7.55 -21.82 15.58
N ALA A 14 -7.95 -21.04 16.59
CA ALA A 14 -7.29 -19.77 16.91
C ALA A 14 -5.80 -19.98 17.26
N VAL A 15 -5.47 -21.06 17.98
CA VAL A 15 -4.07 -21.40 18.29
C VAL A 15 -3.30 -21.78 17.02
N ILE A 16 -3.88 -22.60 16.14
CA ILE A 16 -3.25 -22.97 14.85
C ILE A 16 -3.00 -21.72 14.00
N LEU A 17 -4.00 -20.85 13.90
CA LEU A 17 -3.94 -19.60 13.14
C LEU A 17 -2.91 -18.63 13.74
N PHE A 18 -2.77 -18.57 15.07
CA PHE A 18 -1.71 -17.81 15.72
C PHE A 18 -0.33 -18.32 15.31
N PHE A 19 -0.08 -19.63 15.41
CA PHE A 19 1.21 -20.22 15.01
C PHE A 19 1.48 -20.10 13.51
N ALA A 20 0.46 -20.15 12.66
CA ALA A 20 0.61 -19.88 11.24
C ALA A 20 1.14 -18.46 11.00
N GLY A 21 0.61 -17.46 11.72
CA GLY A 21 1.12 -16.07 11.67
C GLY A 21 2.54 -15.94 12.20
N VAL A 22 2.87 -16.62 13.30
CA VAL A 22 4.25 -16.65 13.84
C VAL A 22 5.22 -17.25 12.81
N ILE A 23 4.89 -18.40 12.22
CA ILE A 23 5.73 -19.02 11.19
C ILE A 23 5.93 -18.05 10.01
N LEU A 24 4.85 -17.38 9.58
CA LEU A 24 4.93 -16.40 8.49
C LEU A 24 5.70 -15.12 8.83
N LEU A 25 5.86 -14.73 10.10
CA LEU A 25 6.65 -13.54 10.46
C LEU A 25 8.09 -13.87 10.83
N TYR A 26 8.38 -15.09 11.28
CA TYR A 26 9.67 -15.43 11.88
C TYR A 26 10.45 -16.54 11.19
N VAL A 27 9.89 -17.27 10.20
CA VAL A 27 10.55 -18.44 9.59
C VAL A 27 10.58 -18.36 8.05
N PRO A 28 11.75 -18.52 7.39
CA PRO A 28 13.07 -18.77 7.96
C PRO A 28 13.71 -17.54 8.61
N ASN A 29 13.52 -16.37 8.00
CA ASN A 29 14.06 -15.10 8.49
C ASN A 29 12.94 -14.22 9.06
N VAL A 30 13.32 -13.31 9.95
CA VAL A 30 12.37 -12.40 10.61
C VAL A 30 12.10 -11.21 9.70
N VAL A 31 10.82 -10.84 9.57
CA VAL A 31 10.42 -9.79 8.63
C VAL A 31 9.43 -8.82 9.25
N GLY A 32 9.52 -7.58 8.81
CA GLY A 32 8.64 -6.46 9.16
C GLY A 32 8.64 -5.42 8.04
N ILE A 33 8.34 -4.17 8.33
CA ILE A 33 8.40 -3.07 7.36
C ILE A 33 9.42 -2.05 7.87
N ALA A 34 10.29 -1.58 6.97
CA ALA A 34 11.23 -0.50 7.25
C ALA A 34 10.51 0.81 7.62
N ASP A 35 11.18 1.66 8.40
CA ASP A 35 10.66 2.99 8.75
C ASP A 35 10.60 3.89 7.52
N ASN A 36 9.49 4.59 7.33
CA ASN A 36 9.32 5.60 6.29
C ASN A 36 9.41 7.04 6.83
N THR A 37 9.97 7.23 8.03
CA THR A 37 9.94 8.41 8.92
C THR A 37 8.74 8.52 9.86
N ASP A 38 7.72 7.67 9.73
CA ASP A 38 6.58 7.69 10.65
C ASP A 38 6.89 7.03 12.01
N PHE A 39 7.91 6.16 12.12
CA PHE A 39 8.19 5.47 13.38
C PHE A 39 8.44 6.46 14.53
N ILE A 40 8.99 7.64 14.23
CA ILE A 40 9.24 8.68 15.22
C ILE A 40 7.98 9.04 16.02
N ARG A 41 6.80 8.94 15.40
CA ARG A 41 5.49 9.24 16.00
C ARG A 41 5.15 8.32 17.15
N ILE A 42 5.69 7.11 17.15
CA ILE A 42 5.48 6.09 18.19
C ILE A 42 6.74 5.90 19.03
N SER A 43 7.92 5.89 18.40
CA SER A 43 9.18 5.58 19.06
C SER A 43 9.59 6.64 20.07
N ARG A 44 9.56 7.92 19.68
CA ARG A 44 9.97 9.02 20.56
C ARG A 44 9.07 9.12 21.80
N PRO A 45 7.73 9.15 21.71
CA PRO A 45 6.87 9.20 22.89
C PRO A 45 6.84 7.89 23.70
N SER A 46 7.44 6.80 23.20
CA SER A 46 7.59 5.54 23.94
C SER A 46 9.01 5.36 24.50
N GLY A 47 9.91 6.33 24.29
CA GLY A 47 11.28 6.32 24.77
C GLY A 47 12.21 5.34 24.04
N PHE A 48 11.97 5.12 22.74
CA PHE A 48 12.80 4.30 21.86
C PHE A 48 13.76 5.15 21.01
N LEU A 49 14.95 4.62 20.75
CA LEU A 49 15.92 5.15 19.78
C LEU A 49 15.74 4.48 18.42
N LEU A 50 15.76 5.27 17.35
CA LEU A 50 15.67 4.81 15.97
C LEU A 50 17.05 4.75 15.33
N ASP A 51 17.30 3.71 14.52
CA ASP A 51 18.46 3.67 13.64
C ASP A 51 18.10 4.30 12.29
N ASN A 52 18.57 5.54 12.08
CA ASN A 52 18.32 6.27 10.85
C ASN A 52 19.00 5.64 9.61
N ASN A 53 19.98 4.76 9.77
CA ASN A 53 20.65 4.08 8.66
C ASN A 53 19.79 2.98 8.04
N LEU A 54 18.81 2.45 8.80
CA LEU A 54 17.91 1.39 8.34
C LEU A 54 16.70 1.92 7.59
N LYS A 55 16.36 3.19 7.79
CA LYS A 55 15.20 3.87 7.23
C LYS A 55 15.07 3.62 5.72
N PHE A 56 13.83 3.39 5.27
CA PHE A 56 13.40 2.95 3.93
C PHE A 56 13.89 1.57 3.49
N PHE A 57 15.08 1.14 3.89
CA PHE A 57 15.75 0.00 3.29
C PHE A 57 15.62 -1.30 4.06
N TYR A 58 15.65 -1.25 5.39
CA TYR A 58 15.72 -2.42 6.24
C TYR A 58 14.73 -2.36 7.41
N PHE A 59 14.22 -3.52 7.79
CA PHE A 59 13.37 -3.70 8.94
C PHE A 59 14.20 -3.63 10.24
N GLN A 60 13.82 -2.74 11.16
CA GLN A 60 14.39 -2.67 12.51
C GLN A 60 13.56 -3.52 13.48
N ARG A 61 14.16 -4.61 14.01
CA ARG A 61 13.50 -5.48 14.99
C ARG A 61 13.59 -4.96 16.43
N ARG A 62 14.78 -4.50 16.81
CA ARG A 62 15.09 -4.10 18.19
C ARG A 62 15.24 -2.59 18.27
N PHE A 63 14.69 -2.02 19.33
CA PHE A 63 14.72 -0.59 19.61
C PHE A 63 15.36 -0.38 20.98
N GLU A 64 16.50 0.29 21.01
CA GLU A 64 17.14 0.65 22.29
C GLU A 64 16.26 1.64 23.06
N TYR A 65 16.22 1.51 24.38
CA TYR A 65 15.61 2.52 25.23
C TYR A 65 16.57 3.70 25.42
N ILE A 66 16.02 4.90 25.67
CA ILE A 66 16.84 6.08 25.99
C ILE A 66 17.70 5.92 27.26
N LYS A 67 17.36 4.96 28.13
CA LYS A 67 18.11 4.57 29.32
C LYS A 67 17.84 3.10 29.64
N SER A 68 18.76 2.45 30.35
CA SER A 68 18.58 1.06 30.81
C SER A 68 17.94 0.99 32.20
N PHE A 69 17.37 -0.17 32.54
CA PHE A 69 16.70 -0.41 33.82
C PHE A 69 17.17 -1.71 34.48
N ASP A 70 17.44 -1.64 35.77
CA ASP A 70 17.89 -2.79 36.59
C ASP A 70 16.76 -3.31 37.51
N ASN A 71 15.54 -2.78 37.40
CA ASN A 71 14.37 -3.29 38.11
C ASN A 71 13.06 -2.98 37.35
N LEU A 72 12.00 -3.74 37.66
CA LEU A 72 10.71 -3.64 36.99
C LEU A 72 9.89 -2.43 37.40
N TYR A 73 10.09 -1.90 38.61
CA TYR A 73 9.30 -0.77 39.11
C TYR A 73 9.64 0.51 38.35
N ASP A 74 10.92 0.83 38.23
CA ASP A 74 11.39 2.00 37.48
C ASP A 74 11.06 1.87 35.99
N PHE A 75 11.18 0.66 35.44
CA PHE A 75 10.78 0.38 34.07
C PHE A 75 9.28 0.59 33.84
N ALA A 76 8.42 0.11 34.72
CA ALA A 76 6.97 0.33 34.61
C ALA A 76 6.61 1.82 34.74
N GLY A 77 7.28 2.55 35.65
CA GLY A 77 7.16 4.01 35.76
C GLY A 77 7.53 4.72 34.45
N PHE A 78 8.63 4.30 33.82
CA PHE A 78 9.07 4.80 32.52
C PHE A 78 8.07 4.49 31.39
N VAL A 79 7.53 3.27 31.30
CA VAL A 79 6.54 2.94 30.26
C VAL A 79 5.27 3.79 30.37
N LEU A 80 4.87 4.14 31.59
CA LEU A 80 3.73 5.03 31.82
C LEU A 80 4.05 6.47 31.44
N ASN A 81 5.21 6.98 31.84
CA ASN A 81 5.68 8.34 31.58
C ASN A 81 7.17 8.35 31.17
N PRO A 82 7.48 8.22 29.87
CA PRO A 82 8.85 7.96 29.41
C PRO A 82 9.84 9.13 29.52
N GLU A 83 9.55 10.17 30.31
CA GLU A 83 10.41 11.36 30.53
C GLU A 83 10.83 12.09 29.23
N THR A 84 10.25 11.74 28.09
CA THR A 84 10.44 12.40 26.81
C THR A 84 9.47 13.56 26.66
N LYS A 85 9.92 14.71 26.14
CA LYS A 85 9.01 15.78 25.72
C LYS A 85 8.12 15.27 24.58
N ASP A 86 6.81 15.19 24.80
CA ASP A 86 5.81 14.84 23.77
C ASP A 86 5.59 16.04 22.81
N GLU A 87 6.62 16.40 22.05
CA GLU A 87 6.56 17.46 21.04
C GLU A 87 5.73 17.05 19.81
N ILE A 88 5.50 15.74 19.63
CA ILE A 88 4.71 15.20 18.52
C ILE A 88 3.21 15.39 18.80
N GLY A 89 2.77 15.21 20.04
CA GLY A 89 1.38 15.45 20.45
C GLY A 89 0.34 14.52 19.81
N LEU A 90 0.76 13.50 19.05
CA LEU A 90 -0.15 12.58 18.37
C LEU A 90 -0.81 11.66 19.40
N LYS A 91 -2.15 11.66 19.44
CA LYS A 91 -2.91 10.71 20.25
C LYS A 91 -3.39 9.55 19.38
N SER A 92 -3.01 8.33 19.77
CA SER A 92 -3.37 7.10 19.06
C SER A 92 -3.61 5.96 20.04
N THR A 93 -4.56 5.09 19.70
CA THR A 93 -4.81 3.85 20.45
C THR A 93 -3.68 2.84 20.31
N MET A 94 -2.76 3.04 19.35
CA MET A 94 -1.56 2.22 19.19
C MET A 94 -0.67 2.21 20.45
N PHE A 95 -0.59 3.33 21.18
CA PHE A 95 0.21 3.41 22.40
C PHE A 95 -0.22 2.42 23.48
N LEU A 96 -1.51 2.03 23.52
CA LEU A 96 -1.98 1.00 24.45
C LEU A 96 -1.26 -0.35 24.20
N PHE A 97 -1.12 -0.73 22.93
CA PHE A 97 -0.47 -1.98 22.55
C PHE A 97 1.05 -1.91 22.72
N VAL A 98 1.67 -0.78 22.38
CA VAL A 98 3.11 -0.57 22.57
C VAL A 98 3.47 -0.66 24.04
N LYS A 99 2.75 0.05 24.92
CA LYS A 99 3.01 0.00 26.37
C LYS A 99 2.80 -1.39 26.96
N ALA A 100 1.74 -2.09 26.56
CA ALA A 100 1.51 -3.47 26.99
C ALA A 100 2.64 -4.41 26.53
N ALA A 101 3.12 -4.24 25.29
CA ALA A 101 4.23 -5.01 24.75
C ALA A 101 5.56 -4.67 25.43
N GLN A 102 5.84 -3.39 25.74
CA GLN A 102 7.01 -2.96 26.48
C GLN A 102 7.06 -3.63 27.86
N LEU A 103 5.94 -3.61 28.61
CA LEU A 103 5.86 -4.27 29.91
C LEU A 103 6.10 -5.78 29.81
N ALA A 104 5.50 -6.44 28.82
CA ALA A 104 5.68 -7.87 28.60
C ALA A 104 7.14 -8.22 28.25
N ASP A 105 7.71 -7.54 27.27
CA ASP A 105 9.08 -7.77 26.80
C ASP A 105 10.12 -7.44 27.86
N GLY A 106 9.98 -6.28 28.52
CA GLY A 106 10.88 -5.86 29.59
C GLY A 106 10.83 -6.80 30.80
N THR A 107 9.64 -7.34 31.14
CA THR A 107 9.53 -8.38 32.18
C THR A 107 10.31 -9.63 31.79
N VAL A 108 10.15 -10.11 30.55
CA VAL A 108 10.88 -11.28 30.05
C VAL A 108 12.39 -11.03 30.03
N SER A 109 12.82 -9.86 29.58
CA SER A 109 14.24 -9.46 29.51
C SER A 109 14.86 -9.37 30.90
N TYR A 110 14.18 -8.75 31.87
CA TYR A 110 14.65 -8.69 33.25
C TYR A 110 14.77 -10.08 33.89
N LEU A 111 13.77 -10.96 33.70
CA LEU A 111 13.80 -12.32 34.24
C LEU A 111 14.91 -13.17 33.64
N ARG A 112 15.36 -12.88 32.40
CA ARG A 112 16.42 -13.63 31.72
C ARG A 112 17.82 -13.08 31.99
N TYR A 113 17.96 -11.76 32.04
CA TYR A 113 19.26 -11.09 32.01
C TYR A 113 19.52 -10.17 33.20
N GLY A 114 18.53 -9.96 34.07
CA GLY A 114 18.62 -9.03 35.20
C GLY A 114 18.60 -7.54 34.81
N LYS A 115 18.47 -7.23 33.51
CA LYS A 115 18.54 -5.87 32.96
C LYS A 115 17.61 -5.70 31.76
N ILE A 116 17.14 -4.48 31.53
CA ILE A 116 16.30 -4.09 30.41
C ILE A 116 16.98 -2.94 29.65
N GLU A 117 17.31 -3.17 28.38
CA GLU A 117 18.06 -2.20 27.55
C GLU A 117 17.40 -1.91 26.20
N HIS A 118 16.66 -2.88 25.65
CA HIS A 118 16.00 -2.75 24.36
C HIS A 118 14.61 -3.37 24.41
N PHE A 119 13.78 -2.93 23.47
CA PHE A 119 12.48 -3.48 23.15
C PHE A 119 12.57 -4.34 21.89
N ASP A 120 12.16 -5.60 21.95
CA ASP A 120 11.97 -6.46 20.77
C ASP A 120 10.52 -6.35 20.27
N ILE A 121 10.34 -5.88 19.04
CA ILE A 121 9.01 -5.69 18.44
C ILE A 121 8.20 -6.98 18.31
N ALA A 122 8.84 -8.15 18.48
CA ALA A 122 8.16 -9.42 18.53
C ALA A 122 7.11 -9.53 19.65
N ALA A 123 7.27 -8.81 20.76
CA ALA A 123 6.24 -8.75 21.79
C ALA A 123 4.97 -8.05 21.27
N LEU A 124 5.11 -6.95 20.52
CA LEU A 124 4.00 -6.22 19.92
C LEU A 124 3.28 -7.07 18.87
N SER A 125 4.03 -7.71 17.98
CA SER A 125 3.46 -8.54 16.93
C SER A 125 2.71 -9.75 17.51
N THR A 126 3.19 -10.33 18.60
CA THR A 126 2.53 -11.44 19.30
C THR A 126 1.15 -11.02 19.80
N VAL A 127 1.03 -9.84 20.42
CA VAL A 127 -0.26 -9.29 20.89
C VAL A 127 -1.22 -9.14 19.71
N PHE A 128 -0.76 -8.56 18.61
CA PHE A 128 -1.60 -8.37 17.43
C PHE A 128 -1.98 -9.68 16.73
N LEU A 129 -1.05 -10.65 16.63
CA LEU A 129 -1.33 -11.97 16.05
C LEU A 129 -2.37 -12.75 16.86
N LEU A 130 -2.37 -12.63 18.20
CA LEU A 130 -3.40 -13.23 19.04
C LEU A 130 -4.79 -12.64 18.72
N LEU A 131 -4.89 -11.32 18.64
CA LEU A 131 -6.13 -10.64 18.27
C LEU A 131 -6.58 -11.00 16.86
N HIS A 132 -5.64 -11.06 15.92
CA HIS A 132 -5.87 -11.44 14.53
C HIS A 132 -6.42 -12.87 14.44
N ALA A 133 -5.77 -13.84 15.07
CA ALA A 133 -6.15 -15.24 15.01
C ALA A 133 -7.55 -15.49 15.62
N VAL A 134 -7.87 -14.82 16.73
CA VAL A 134 -9.22 -14.84 17.32
C VAL A 134 -10.24 -14.25 16.35
N SER A 135 -9.93 -13.10 15.75
CA SER A 135 -10.84 -12.40 14.84
C SER A 135 -11.15 -13.24 13.59
N VAL A 136 -10.12 -13.80 12.94
CA VAL A 136 -10.28 -14.66 11.76
C VAL A 136 -11.02 -15.94 12.11
N THR A 137 -10.79 -16.52 13.29
CA THR A 137 -11.56 -17.68 13.78
C THR A 137 -13.05 -17.34 13.93
N LEU A 138 -13.37 -16.15 14.46
CA LEU A 138 -14.75 -15.70 14.62
C LEU A 138 -15.43 -15.40 13.28
N ILE A 139 -14.69 -14.85 12.30
CA ILE A 139 -15.17 -14.66 10.93
C ILE A 139 -15.46 -16.02 10.28
N TYR A 140 -14.49 -16.95 10.33
CA TYR A 140 -14.66 -18.32 9.82
C TYR A 140 -15.90 -19.00 10.41
N LYS A 141 -16.07 -18.92 11.73
CA LYS A 141 -17.24 -19.46 12.42
C LYS A 141 -18.55 -18.90 11.88
N ALA A 142 -18.61 -17.60 11.59
CA ALA A 142 -19.82 -16.94 11.10
C ALA A 142 -20.12 -17.24 9.62
N LEU A 143 -19.07 -17.48 8.81
CA LEU A 143 -19.20 -17.78 7.39
C LEU A 143 -19.44 -19.27 7.09
N LYS A 144 -19.30 -20.14 8.09
CA LYS A 144 -19.46 -21.58 7.93
C LYS A 144 -20.81 -21.94 7.28
N THR A 145 -20.75 -22.78 6.26
CA THR A 145 -21.90 -23.26 5.47
C THR A 145 -22.42 -24.60 5.99
N GLY A 146 -21.59 -25.37 6.70
CA GLY A 146 -21.89 -26.73 7.14
C GLY A 146 -21.47 -27.81 6.15
N LYS A 147 -21.09 -27.45 4.91
CA LYS A 147 -20.50 -28.35 3.93
C LYS A 147 -18.97 -28.30 4.04
N THR A 148 -18.34 -29.42 4.40
CA THR A 148 -16.90 -29.52 4.66
C THR A 148 -16.03 -28.92 3.55
N ALA A 149 -16.36 -29.18 2.28
CA ALA A 149 -15.58 -28.66 1.15
C ALA A 149 -15.62 -27.12 1.06
N TYR A 150 -16.80 -26.51 1.23
CA TYR A 150 -16.95 -25.06 1.21
C TYR A 150 -16.33 -24.41 2.45
N ASP A 151 -16.49 -25.04 3.61
CA ASP A 151 -15.89 -24.56 4.85
C ASP A 151 -14.36 -24.59 4.77
N LEU A 152 -13.76 -25.65 4.21
CA LEU A 152 -12.32 -25.72 3.96
C LEU A 152 -11.86 -24.63 2.98
N PHE A 153 -12.60 -24.42 1.89
CA PHE A 153 -12.29 -23.36 0.94
C PHE A 153 -12.34 -21.97 1.60
N ILE A 154 -13.38 -21.67 2.41
CA ILE A 154 -13.48 -20.42 3.15
C ILE A 154 -12.28 -20.24 4.09
N LEU A 155 -11.87 -21.29 4.80
CA LEU A 155 -10.70 -21.22 5.69
C LEU A 155 -9.41 -20.90 4.92
N LEU A 156 -9.17 -21.59 3.80
CA LEU A 156 -8.00 -21.33 2.95
C LEU A 156 -8.04 -19.93 2.32
N PHE A 157 -9.23 -19.46 1.94
CA PHE A 157 -9.40 -18.11 1.40
C PHE A 157 -9.13 -17.03 2.45
N LEU A 158 -9.61 -17.21 3.68
CA LEU A 158 -9.28 -16.33 4.81
C LEU A 158 -7.78 -16.30 5.11
N LEU A 159 -7.09 -17.44 5.04
CA LEU A 159 -5.62 -17.52 5.16
C LEU A 159 -4.91 -16.81 4.00
N THR A 160 -5.43 -16.93 2.78
CA THR A 160 -4.84 -16.27 1.61
C THR A 160 -4.94 -14.75 1.71
N VAL A 161 -6.08 -14.24 2.20
CA VAL A 161 -6.37 -12.79 2.30
C VAL A 161 -5.78 -12.19 3.57
N PHE A 162 -6.23 -12.63 4.76
CA PHE A 162 -5.90 -11.94 6.03
C PHE A 162 -4.53 -12.32 6.59
N TYR A 163 -3.96 -13.46 6.22
CA TYR A 163 -2.57 -13.81 6.53
C TYR A 163 -1.59 -13.40 5.42
N ASN A 164 -2.05 -12.66 4.41
CA ASN A 164 -1.14 -12.12 3.39
C ASN A 164 -0.06 -11.26 4.05
N MET A 165 1.19 -11.41 3.59
CA MET A 165 2.31 -10.66 4.19
C MET A 165 2.14 -9.14 4.08
N GLY A 166 1.48 -8.64 3.04
CA GLY A 166 1.14 -7.22 2.93
C GLY A 166 0.37 -6.68 4.14
N TYR A 167 -0.41 -7.52 4.83
CA TYR A 167 -1.12 -7.17 6.06
C TYR A 167 -0.32 -7.43 7.32
N ILE A 168 0.13 -8.67 7.53
CA ILE A 168 0.68 -9.07 8.85
C ILE A 168 2.08 -8.50 9.12
N LEU A 169 2.81 -8.05 8.08
CA LEU A 169 4.10 -7.37 8.25
C LEU A 169 4.01 -6.13 9.16
N TYR A 170 2.89 -5.40 9.10
CA TYR A 170 2.65 -4.23 9.94
C TYR A 170 2.66 -4.55 11.44
N TYR A 171 2.40 -5.79 11.84
CA TYR A 171 2.49 -6.20 13.25
C TYR A 171 3.93 -6.20 13.78
N ASN A 172 4.92 -6.37 12.89
CA ASN A 172 6.36 -6.20 13.18
C ASN A 172 6.81 -4.79 12.77
N SER A 173 6.03 -3.74 13.02
CA SER A 173 6.38 -2.36 12.68
C SER A 173 5.65 -1.34 13.56
N LEU A 174 6.24 -0.16 13.77
CA LEU A 174 5.65 0.92 14.57
C LEU A 174 4.65 1.79 13.77
N PHE A 175 3.85 1.15 12.93
CA PHE A 175 2.83 1.77 12.08
C PHE A 175 1.43 1.63 12.70
N GLY A 176 0.61 2.70 12.66
CA GLY A 176 -0.78 2.70 13.15
C GLY A 176 -1.71 1.75 12.40
N GLU A 177 -1.29 1.31 11.21
CA GLU A 177 -1.91 0.27 10.40
C GLU A 177 -2.05 -1.06 11.16
N SER A 178 -1.11 -1.37 12.06
CA SER A 178 -1.17 -2.57 12.93
C SER A 178 -2.41 -2.56 13.82
N ALA A 179 -2.62 -1.47 14.57
CA ALA A 179 -3.79 -1.25 15.41
C ALA A 179 -5.07 -1.12 14.58
N THR A 180 -4.99 -0.52 13.38
CA THR A 180 -6.11 -0.46 12.43
C THR A 180 -6.57 -1.86 12.02
N LEU A 181 -5.64 -2.73 11.61
CA LEU A 181 -5.93 -4.09 11.16
C LEU A 181 -6.52 -4.94 12.28
N ALA A 182 -5.86 -4.99 13.44
CA ALA A 182 -6.32 -5.79 14.58
C ALA A 182 -7.64 -5.26 15.16
N GLY A 183 -7.79 -3.94 15.28
CA GLY A 183 -8.99 -3.28 15.77
C GLY A 183 -10.19 -3.52 14.87
N PHE A 184 -10.04 -3.31 13.56
CA PHE A 184 -11.10 -3.54 12.58
C PHE A 184 -11.52 -5.02 12.54
N LEU A 185 -10.59 -5.96 12.43
CA LEU A 185 -10.93 -7.38 12.34
C LEU A 185 -11.64 -7.87 13.61
N MET A 186 -11.21 -7.42 14.79
CA MET A 186 -11.88 -7.74 16.05
C MET A 186 -13.30 -7.15 16.08
N TRP A 187 -13.43 -5.85 15.80
CA TRP A 187 -14.73 -5.16 15.75
C TRP A 187 -15.70 -5.85 14.78
N PHE A 188 -15.24 -6.06 13.54
CA PHE A 188 -16.04 -6.63 12.48
C PHE A 188 -16.43 -8.08 12.78
N SER A 189 -15.52 -8.91 13.31
CA SER A 189 -15.81 -10.30 13.64
C SER A 189 -16.84 -10.44 14.77
N VAL A 190 -16.77 -9.58 15.79
CA VAL A 190 -17.74 -9.51 16.88
C VAL A 190 -19.09 -9.03 16.36
N LEU A 191 -19.10 -7.95 15.57
CA LEU A 191 -20.30 -7.43 14.93
C LEU A 191 -20.99 -8.51 14.09
N LEU A 192 -20.24 -9.17 13.21
CA LEU A 192 -20.72 -10.23 12.33
C LEU A 192 -21.40 -11.35 13.13
N ASN A 193 -20.78 -11.80 14.23
CA ASN A 193 -21.37 -12.82 15.10
C ASN A 193 -22.62 -12.33 15.84
N MET A 194 -22.64 -11.07 16.31
CA MET A 194 -23.80 -10.49 16.99
C MET A 194 -25.01 -10.37 16.05
N VAL A 195 -24.81 -9.87 14.83
CA VAL A 195 -25.89 -9.75 13.85
C VAL A 195 -26.33 -11.12 13.34
N HIS A 196 -25.43 -12.08 13.15
CA HIS A 196 -25.81 -13.42 12.68
C HIS A 196 -26.70 -14.15 13.69
N ASN A 197 -26.35 -14.07 14.98
CA ASN A 197 -27.12 -14.69 16.05
C ASN A 197 -28.30 -13.84 16.54
N ASN A 198 -28.41 -12.60 16.06
CA ASN A 198 -29.36 -11.58 16.51
C ASN A 198 -29.39 -11.44 18.05
N GLU A 199 -28.21 -11.49 18.68
CA GLU A 199 -28.07 -11.58 20.12
C GLU A 199 -27.05 -10.56 20.65
N VAL A 200 -27.45 -9.84 21.70
CA VAL A 200 -26.61 -8.86 22.39
C VAL A 200 -26.26 -9.37 23.79
N LYS A 201 -25.00 -9.76 23.99
CA LYS A 201 -24.43 -10.16 25.29
C LYS A 201 -23.48 -9.08 25.79
N TYR A 202 -23.39 -8.89 27.11
CA TYR A 202 -22.48 -7.90 27.70
C TYR A 202 -21.02 -8.07 27.23
N PRO A 203 -20.42 -9.27 27.24
CA PRO A 203 -19.04 -9.43 26.75
C PRO A 203 -18.88 -9.04 25.27
N ALA A 204 -19.88 -9.34 24.43
CA ALA A 204 -19.84 -8.98 23.02
C ALA A 204 -19.99 -7.47 22.81
N LEU A 205 -20.85 -6.80 23.60
CA LEU A 205 -21.00 -5.35 23.57
C LEU A 205 -19.72 -4.63 24.03
N ILE A 206 -19.10 -5.11 25.12
CA ILE A 206 -17.82 -4.59 25.61
C ILE A 206 -16.76 -4.69 24.51
N LEU A 207 -16.57 -5.90 23.96
CA LEU A 207 -15.59 -6.11 22.90
C LEU A 207 -15.90 -5.27 21.66
N TYR A 208 -17.16 -5.17 21.24
CA TYR A 208 -17.59 -4.37 20.10
C TYR A 208 -17.25 -2.89 20.27
N PHE A 209 -17.63 -2.26 21.40
CA PHE A 209 -17.36 -0.82 21.60
C PHE A 209 -15.87 -0.55 21.82
N THR A 210 -15.18 -1.38 22.61
CA THR A 210 -13.74 -1.20 22.86
C THR A 210 -12.93 -1.38 21.57
N SER A 211 -13.19 -2.42 20.78
CA SER A 211 -12.50 -2.61 19.49
C SER A 211 -12.86 -1.53 18.47
N GLY A 212 -14.11 -1.03 18.46
CA GLY A 212 -14.52 0.10 17.64
C GLY A 212 -13.78 1.39 17.97
N ILE A 213 -13.60 1.70 19.26
CA ILE A 213 -12.82 2.86 19.71
C ILE A 213 -11.33 2.68 19.38
N ILE A 214 -10.77 1.49 19.60
CA ILE A 214 -9.39 1.16 19.21
C ILE A 214 -9.20 1.41 17.71
N PHE A 215 -10.11 0.89 16.88
CA PHE A 215 -10.06 1.06 15.43
C PHE A 215 -10.16 2.53 15.03
N ALA A 216 -11.14 3.27 15.56
CA ALA A 216 -11.34 4.68 15.25
C ALA A 216 -10.13 5.56 15.66
N GLY A 217 -9.50 5.27 16.79
CA GLY A 217 -8.34 6.01 17.30
C GLY A 217 -6.98 5.50 16.83
N ALA A 218 -6.91 4.48 15.96
CA ALA A 218 -5.64 3.92 15.51
C ALA A 218 -4.90 4.87 14.55
N LYS A 219 -5.65 5.57 13.69
CA LYS A 219 -5.14 6.52 12.69
C LYS A 219 -6.18 7.60 12.42
N VAL A 220 -5.74 8.80 12.06
CA VAL A 220 -6.62 9.95 11.78
C VAL A 220 -7.70 9.63 10.74
N ALA A 221 -7.35 8.88 9.69
CA ALA A 221 -8.28 8.46 8.63
C ALA A 221 -9.43 7.55 9.13
N ASN A 222 -9.28 6.91 10.29
CA ASN A 222 -10.28 6.00 10.85
C ASN A 222 -11.31 6.73 11.71
N ILE A 223 -11.01 7.94 12.20
CA ILE A 223 -11.85 8.70 13.12
C ILE A 223 -13.29 8.87 12.59
N PRO A 224 -13.53 9.26 11.32
CA PRO A 224 -14.88 9.38 10.79
C PRO A 224 -15.71 8.09 10.87
N LEU A 225 -15.05 6.93 10.76
CA LEU A 225 -15.73 5.64 10.85
C LEU A 225 -16.21 5.34 12.27
N GLY A 226 -15.58 5.91 13.31
CA GLY A 226 -16.05 5.82 14.70
C GLY A 226 -17.45 6.40 14.89
N PHE A 227 -17.75 7.53 14.24
CA PHE A 227 -19.10 8.09 14.23
C PHE A 227 -20.10 7.17 13.52
N LEU A 228 -19.70 6.57 12.39
CA LEU A 228 -20.56 5.61 11.68
C LEU A 228 -20.79 4.32 12.48
N ILE A 229 -19.81 3.86 13.26
CA ILE A 229 -19.96 2.76 14.23
C ILE A 229 -21.03 3.13 15.25
N ALA A 230 -20.98 4.35 15.80
CA ALA A 230 -21.98 4.82 16.76
C ALA A 230 -23.40 4.85 16.15
N VAL A 231 -23.55 5.34 14.91
CA VAL A 231 -24.83 5.33 14.18
C VAL A 231 -25.33 3.91 13.96
N PHE A 232 -24.48 2.99 13.49
CA PHE A 232 -24.87 1.59 13.33
C PHE A 232 -25.34 0.97 14.64
N SER A 233 -24.69 1.32 15.76
CA SER A 233 -24.98 0.76 17.09
C SER A 233 -26.39 1.06 17.60
N ILE A 234 -27.09 2.04 17.02
CA ILE A 234 -28.52 2.29 17.27
C ILE A 234 -29.35 1.03 16.97
N TYR A 235 -28.94 0.20 15.99
CA TYR A 235 -29.56 -1.10 15.71
C TYR A 235 -29.66 -1.99 16.97
N PHE A 236 -28.64 -1.96 17.84
CA PHE A 236 -28.62 -2.79 19.03
C PHE A 236 -29.65 -2.39 20.08
N LEU A 237 -30.15 -1.15 20.07
CA LEU A 237 -31.25 -0.72 20.94
C LEU A 237 -32.55 -1.46 20.63
N PHE A 238 -32.79 -1.79 19.35
CA PHE A 238 -34.00 -2.49 18.91
C PHE A 238 -33.98 -3.99 19.29
N ILE A 239 -32.79 -4.60 19.35
CA ILE A 239 -32.66 -6.04 19.69
C ILE A 239 -32.31 -6.29 21.16
N ALA A 240 -31.93 -5.26 21.91
CA ALA A 240 -31.70 -5.35 23.35
C ALA A 240 -33.02 -5.57 24.12
N LYS A 241 -33.17 -6.79 24.65
CA LYS A 241 -34.38 -7.25 25.37
C LYS A 241 -34.56 -6.65 26.77
N THR A 242 -33.49 -6.20 27.43
CA THR A 242 -33.55 -5.68 28.81
C THR A 242 -33.17 -4.20 28.88
N PRO A 243 -33.76 -3.42 29.79
CA PRO A 243 -33.39 -2.00 29.99
C PRO A 243 -31.90 -1.82 30.26
N GLY A 244 -31.28 -2.68 31.10
CA GLY A 244 -29.85 -2.62 31.39
C GLY A 244 -28.97 -2.78 30.15
N LYS A 245 -29.34 -3.63 29.19
CA LYS A 245 -28.62 -3.75 27.91
C LYS A 245 -28.80 -2.51 27.03
N ARG A 246 -29.99 -1.91 27.01
CA ARG A 246 -30.24 -0.66 26.27
C ARG A 246 -29.42 0.49 26.82
N ILE A 247 -29.38 0.66 28.15
CA ILE A 247 -28.53 1.65 28.81
C ILE A 247 -27.06 1.41 28.46
N PHE A 248 -26.60 0.16 28.50
CA PHE A 248 -25.22 -0.18 28.15
C PHE A 248 -24.89 0.20 26.69
N VAL A 249 -25.80 -0.06 25.75
CA VAL A 249 -25.64 0.34 24.34
C VAL A 249 -25.58 1.88 24.21
N LEU A 250 -26.46 2.61 24.90
CA LEU A 250 -26.44 4.09 24.90
C LEU A 250 -25.11 4.63 25.43
N LEU A 251 -24.62 4.10 26.55
CA LEU A 251 -23.31 4.48 27.11
C LEU A 251 -22.17 4.19 26.13
N GLY A 252 -22.19 3.03 25.47
CA GLY A 252 -21.21 2.67 24.46
C GLY A 252 -21.24 3.60 23.23
N ILE A 253 -22.43 4.00 22.77
CA ILE A 253 -22.61 4.99 21.70
C ILE A 253 -22.01 6.32 22.13
N CYS A 254 -22.39 6.84 23.30
CA CYS A 254 -21.87 8.11 23.82
C CYS A 254 -20.35 8.07 23.95
N LEU A 255 -19.79 6.99 24.50
CA LEU A 255 -18.35 6.82 24.64
C LEU A 255 -17.63 6.79 23.29
N THR A 256 -18.19 6.09 22.30
CA THR A 256 -17.61 6.02 20.95
C THR A 256 -17.60 7.39 20.26
N VAL A 257 -18.70 8.14 20.37
CA VAL A 257 -18.81 9.50 19.82
C VAL A 257 -17.84 10.44 20.53
N SER A 258 -17.82 10.42 21.87
CA SER A 258 -16.91 11.26 22.67
C SER A 258 -15.45 10.95 22.38
N ALA A 259 -15.07 9.67 22.28
CA ALA A 259 -13.72 9.27 21.93
C ALA A 259 -13.33 9.72 20.52
N SER A 260 -14.20 9.52 19.52
CA SER A 260 -13.96 9.95 18.14
C SER A 260 -13.83 11.48 18.05
N ALA A 261 -14.67 12.23 18.76
CA ALA A 261 -14.58 13.68 18.84
C ALA A 261 -13.30 14.15 19.56
N SER A 262 -12.85 13.44 20.60
CA SER A 262 -11.58 13.72 21.28
C SER A 262 -10.40 13.54 20.33
N PHE A 263 -10.31 12.39 19.65
CA PHE A 263 -9.25 12.14 18.68
C PHE A 263 -9.24 13.16 17.54
N TYR A 264 -10.41 13.60 17.08
CA TYR A 264 -10.50 14.62 16.04
C TYR A 264 -9.97 15.98 16.51
N ARG A 265 -10.30 16.40 17.74
CA ARG A 265 -9.83 17.67 18.32
C ARG A 265 -8.34 17.70 18.62
N GLU A 266 -7.76 16.53 18.87
CA GLU A 266 -6.34 16.36 19.21
C GLU A 266 -5.45 16.11 17.99
N ILE A 267 -5.96 16.27 16.76
CA ILE A 267 -5.14 16.18 15.55
C ILE A 267 -4.14 17.35 15.56
N PRO A 268 -2.82 17.09 15.56
CA PRO A 268 -1.82 18.16 15.62
C PRO A 268 -1.77 19.01 14.35
N GLU A 269 -1.49 20.32 14.49
CA GLU A 269 -1.37 21.25 13.35
C GLU A 269 -0.25 20.87 12.36
N TRP A 270 0.88 20.38 12.87
CA TRP A 270 2.00 19.94 12.03
C TRP A 270 1.62 18.80 11.07
N MET A 271 0.53 18.07 11.36
CA MET A 271 -0.03 17.05 10.48
C MET A 271 -1.13 17.63 9.59
N ALA A 272 -2.01 18.47 10.14
CA ALA A 272 -3.16 19.01 9.41
C ALA A 272 -2.75 19.95 8.26
N LYS A 273 -1.78 20.85 8.48
CA LYS A 273 -1.37 21.86 7.48
C LYS A 273 -0.72 21.22 6.24
N PRO A 274 0.29 20.33 6.36
CA PRO A 274 0.83 19.62 5.20
C PRO A 274 -0.21 18.81 4.42
N ASN A 275 -1.10 18.09 5.11
CA ASN A 275 -2.14 17.30 4.45
C ASN A 275 -3.09 18.19 3.63
N ASN A 276 -3.50 19.33 4.19
CA ASN A 276 -4.33 20.30 3.48
C ASN A 276 -3.60 20.90 2.27
N TYR A 277 -2.31 21.24 2.43
CA TYR A 277 -1.46 21.67 1.32
C TYR A 277 -1.42 20.62 0.21
N HIS A 278 -1.13 19.35 0.54
CA HIS A 278 -1.06 18.27 -0.42
C HIS A 278 -2.39 18.03 -1.13
N SER A 279 -3.52 18.19 -0.44
CA SER A 279 -4.85 18.07 -1.04
C SER A 279 -5.12 19.09 -2.14
N ILE A 280 -4.61 20.31 -1.97
CA ILE A 280 -4.79 21.42 -2.92
C ILE A 280 -3.73 21.33 -4.03
N PHE A 281 -2.45 21.40 -3.68
CA PHE A 281 -1.34 21.61 -4.62
C PHE A 281 -0.81 20.32 -5.25
N TYR A 282 -0.88 19.21 -4.51
CA TYR A 282 -0.50 17.86 -4.97
C TYR A 282 -1.71 16.94 -5.22
N GLY A 283 -2.91 17.51 -5.16
CA GLY A 283 -4.19 16.84 -5.41
C GLY A 283 -4.92 17.56 -6.52
N ILE A 284 -5.68 18.60 -6.19
CA ILE A 284 -6.49 19.36 -7.15
C ILE A 284 -5.64 19.89 -8.32
N LEU A 285 -4.59 20.65 -8.03
CA LEU A 285 -3.77 21.31 -9.06
C LEU A 285 -2.79 20.38 -9.76
N LYS A 286 -2.58 19.16 -9.25
CA LYS A 286 -1.60 18.24 -9.81
C LYS A 286 -2.09 17.70 -11.15
N GLY A 287 -1.28 17.89 -12.19
CA GLY A 287 -1.62 17.57 -13.57
C GLY A 287 -2.66 18.52 -14.17
N SER A 288 -2.70 19.77 -13.72
CA SER A 288 -3.58 20.81 -14.25
C SER A 288 -2.94 21.64 -15.35
N ASP A 289 -3.67 21.76 -16.45
CA ASP A 289 -3.33 22.64 -17.57
C ASP A 289 -3.70 24.11 -17.26
N THR A 290 -4.59 24.33 -16.28
CA THR A 290 -5.13 25.65 -15.90
C THR A 290 -5.14 25.83 -14.36
N PRO A 291 -3.98 25.77 -13.68
CA PRO A 291 -3.90 25.85 -12.22
C PRO A 291 -4.48 27.17 -11.67
N GLU A 292 -4.34 28.28 -12.39
CA GLU A 292 -4.90 29.59 -12.01
C GLU A 292 -6.44 29.56 -11.94
N GLU A 293 -7.10 28.95 -12.93
CA GLU A 293 -8.56 28.82 -12.94
C GLU A 293 -9.05 27.92 -11.79
N GLU A 294 -8.31 26.85 -11.49
CA GLU A 294 -8.64 25.96 -10.37
C GLU A 294 -8.48 26.66 -9.01
N LEU A 295 -7.44 27.49 -8.84
CA LEU A 295 -7.27 28.34 -7.65
C LEU A 295 -8.40 29.36 -7.51
N GLN A 296 -8.82 30.01 -8.60
CA GLN A 296 -9.96 30.93 -8.58
C GLN A 296 -11.26 30.25 -8.13
N LYS A 297 -11.52 29.03 -8.61
CA LYS A 297 -12.68 28.21 -8.15
C LYS A 297 -12.64 27.90 -6.65
N LEU A 298 -11.44 27.83 -6.08
CA LEU A 298 -11.19 27.61 -4.65
C LEU A 298 -11.16 28.90 -3.83
N GLY A 299 -11.20 30.08 -4.47
CA GLY A 299 -11.08 31.37 -3.79
C GLY A 299 -9.66 31.69 -3.29
N ILE A 300 -8.66 30.99 -3.84
CA ILE A 300 -7.23 31.19 -3.56
C ILE A 300 -6.63 32.11 -4.64
N ASP A 301 -5.67 32.94 -4.24
CA ASP A 301 -4.96 33.84 -5.15
C ASP A 301 -4.14 33.06 -6.19
N THR A 302 -4.18 33.48 -7.45
CA THR A 302 -3.45 32.84 -8.55
C THR A 302 -1.93 32.90 -8.41
N LYS A 303 -1.38 33.76 -7.54
CA LYS A 303 0.07 33.78 -7.24
C LYS A 303 0.61 32.43 -6.76
N TYR A 304 -0.24 31.59 -6.16
CA TYR A 304 0.12 30.25 -5.70
C TYR A 304 0.11 29.17 -6.80
N ALA A 305 -0.21 29.51 -8.06
CA ALA A 305 -0.25 28.53 -9.16
C ALA A 305 1.10 27.85 -9.39
N VAL A 306 2.20 28.53 -9.09
CA VAL A 306 3.57 27.99 -9.21
C VAL A 306 3.80 26.76 -8.30
N LEU A 307 3.06 26.66 -7.20
CA LEU A 307 3.08 25.52 -6.28
C LEU A 307 2.31 24.30 -6.82
N ALA A 308 1.77 24.34 -8.04
CA ALA A 308 1.16 23.15 -8.63
C ALA A 308 2.20 22.02 -8.79
N ASN A 309 1.78 20.79 -8.47
CA ASN A 309 2.60 19.58 -8.53
C ASN A 309 3.74 19.52 -7.51
N THR A 310 3.69 20.30 -6.42
CA THR A 310 4.68 20.24 -5.33
C THR A 310 4.07 19.68 -4.06
N THR A 311 4.93 19.12 -3.22
CA THR A 311 4.67 18.74 -1.83
C THR A 311 5.32 19.75 -0.89
N VAL A 312 4.94 19.80 0.39
CA VAL A 312 5.62 20.66 1.39
C VAL A 312 7.12 20.39 1.57
N TYR A 313 7.66 19.32 0.96
CA TYR A 313 9.06 18.92 1.06
C TYR A 313 9.88 19.32 -0.18
N ASP A 314 9.23 19.90 -1.19
CA ASP A 314 9.87 20.38 -2.40
C ASP A 314 10.43 21.80 -2.23
N ASP A 315 11.13 22.29 -3.26
CA ASP A 315 11.42 23.72 -3.39
C ASP A 315 10.11 24.46 -3.69
N LEU A 316 9.77 25.43 -2.84
CA LEU A 316 8.48 26.11 -2.84
C LEU A 316 8.59 27.52 -3.44
N ASP A 317 9.59 27.77 -4.28
CA ASP A 317 9.78 29.03 -5.03
C ASP A 317 9.75 30.28 -4.13
N GLY A 318 10.27 30.16 -2.90
CA GLY A 318 10.32 31.24 -1.92
C GLY A 318 9.06 31.46 -1.09
N PHE A 319 8.00 30.66 -1.27
CA PHE A 319 6.79 30.74 -0.45
C PHE A 319 6.99 30.10 0.93
N ASP A 320 6.67 30.86 1.97
CA ASP A 320 6.55 30.33 3.33
C ASP A 320 5.14 29.72 3.54
N VAL A 321 5.01 28.43 3.24
CA VAL A 321 3.74 27.69 3.36
C VAL A 321 3.30 27.45 4.82
N PHE A 322 4.15 27.78 5.79
CA PHE A 322 3.82 27.71 7.22
C PHE A 322 3.60 29.10 7.85
N GLY A 323 3.81 30.18 7.07
CA GLY A 323 3.65 31.56 7.51
C GLY A 323 2.19 32.01 7.63
N GLU A 324 1.98 33.13 8.32
CA GLU A 324 0.64 33.69 8.57
C GLU A 324 -0.10 34.09 7.29
N GLU A 325 0.62 34.58 6.28
CA GLU A 325 0.04 34.96 4.98
C GLU A 325 -0.59 33.75 4.29
N PHE A 326 0.17 32.64 4.18
CA PHE A 326 -0.30 31.41 3.58
C PHE A 326 -1.46 30.80 4.37
N GLN A 327 -1.37 30.84 5.71
CA GLN A 327 -2.47 30.40 6.57
C GLN A 327 -3.78 31.14 6.23
N LYS A 328 -3.74 32.47 6.20
CA LYS A 328 -4.91 33.32 5.95
C LYS A 328 -5.45 33.20 4.52
N GLU A 329 -4.55 33.10 3.54
CA GLU A 329 -4.92 33.14 2.13
C GLU A 329 -5.30 31.77 1.55
N VAL A 330 -4.84 30.67 2.17
CA VAL A 330 -5.04 29.30 1.70
C VAL A 330 -5.76 28.46 2.76
N HIS A 331 -5.12 28.19 3.91
CA HIS A 331 -5.61 27.19 4.86
C HIS A 331 -6.91 27.59 5.57
N ASP A 332 -7.12 28.89 5.83
CA ASP A 332 -8.36 29.40 6.43
C ASP A 332 -9.53 29.44 5.42
N LYS A 333 -9.23 29.45 4.11
CA LYS A 333 -10.24 29.49 3.04
C LYS A 333 -10.65 28.12 2.56
N VAL A 334 -9.70 27.19 2.49
CA VAL A 334 -9.89 25.88 1.88
C VAL A 334 -9.41 24.80 2.85
N GLY A 335 -10.35 24.03 3.38
CA GLY A 335 -10.09 22.82 4.13
C GLY A 335 -10.70 21.58 3.46
N PRO A 336 -10.78 20.45 4.20
CA PRO A 336 -11.32 19.20 3.65
C PRO A 336 -12.75 19.31 3.10
N LEU A 337 -13.59 20.17 3.68
CA LEU A 337 -14.95 20.40 3.20
C LEU A 337 -14.95 21.09 1.84
N GLU A 338 -14.17 22.15 1.68
CA GLU A 338 -14.06 22.92 0.44
C GLU A 338 -13.43 22.09 -0.67
N VAL A 339 -12.40 21.29 -0.34
CA VAL A 339 -11.83 20.29 -1.27
C VAL A 339 -12.89 19.28 -1.71
N SER A 340 -13.71 18.78 -0.77
CA SER A 340 -14.82 17.87 -1.09
C SER A 340 -15.84 18.53 -2.04
N LEU A 341 -16.25 19.76 -1.75
CA LEU A 341 -17.19 20.54 -2.57
C LEU A 341 -16.61 20.84 -3.96
N TYR A 342 -15.31 21.14 -4.05
CA TYR A 342 -14.62 21.32 -5.32
C TYR A 342 -14.74 20.08 -6.18
N TYR A 343 -14.41 18.89 -5.66
CA TYR A 343 -14.49 17.64 -6.43
C TYR A 343 -15.93 17.30 -6.85
N LEU A 344 -16.92 17.58 -6.01
CA LEU A 344 -18.34 17.41 -6.36
C LEU A 344 -18.76 18.33 -7.52
N ARG A 345 -18.22 19.55 -7.59
CA ARG A 345 -18.46 20.51 -8.69
C ARG A 345 -17.63 20.20 -9.94
N ASN A 346 -16.55 19.43 -9.81
CA ASN A 346 -15.64 19.07 -10.89
C ASN A 346 -15.50 17.53 -10.99
N PRO A 347 -16.56 16.80 -11.37
CA PRO A 347 -16.57 15.33 -11.33
C PRO A 347 -15.53 14.68 -12.25
N GLY A 348 -15.13 15.35 -13.33
CA GLY A 348 -14.03 14.89 -14.20
C GLY A 348 -12.71 14.76 -13.44
N ARG A 349 -12.39 15.76 -12.61
CA ARG A 349 -11.21 15.72 -11.73
C ARG A 349 -11.32 14.66 -10.66
N MET A 350 -12.47 14.53 -10.02
CA MET A 350 -12.68 13.47 -9.04
C MET A 350 -12.47 12.09 -9.67
N PHE A 351 -13.00 11.87 -10.87
CA PHE A 351 -12.87 10.60 -11.58
C PHE A 351 -11.42 10.25 -11.90
N GLU A 352 -10.61 11.21 -12.34
CA GLU A 352 -9.17 11.02 -12.56
C GLU A 352 -8.45 10.60 -11.27
N LYS A 353 -8.68 11.32 -10.17
CA LYS A 353 -8.02 11.01 -8.90
C LYS A 353 -8.48 9.67 -8.31
N LEU A 354 -9.75 9.30 -8.50
CA LEU A 354 -10.26 7.98 -8.11
C LEU A 354 -9.69 6.84 -8.96
N LYS A 355 -9.37 7.06 -10.24
CA LYS A 355 -8.62 6.08 -11.05
C LYS A 355 -7.26 5.82 -10.44
N LEU A 356 -6.49 6.87 -10.15
CA LEU A 356 -5.17 6.72 -9.53
C LEU A 356 -5.26 6.09 -8.14
N SER A 357 -6.27 6.45 -7.34
CA SER A 357 -6.51 5.81 -6.04
C SER A 357 -6.83 4.32 -6.17
N ALA A 358 -7.62 3.93 -7.18
CA ALA A 358 -7.86 2.52 -7.46
C ALA A 358 -6.59 1.78 -7.91
N GLU A 359 -5.77 2.38 -8.78
CA GLU A 359 -4.49 1.82 -9.19
C GLU A 359 -3.52 1.70 -7.99
N SER A 360 -3.51 2.68 -7.10
CA SER A 360 -2.74 2.63 -5.85
C SER A 360 -3.19 1.50 -4.90
N SER A 361 -4.46 1.10 -4.98
CA SER A 361 -5.04 0.05 -4.12
C SER A 361 -4.60 -1.37 -4.49
N VAL A 362 -3.95 -1.58 -5.65
CA VAL A 362 -3.43 -2.90 -6.03
C VAL A 362 -2.28 -3.35 -5.11
N PHE A 363 -1.58 -2.40 -4.49
CA PHE A 363 -0.58 -2.63 -3.45
C PHE A 363 -1.21 -2.67 -2.06
N ILE A 364 -0.81 -3.63 -1.24
CA ILE A 364 -1.24 -3.70 0.17
C ILE A 364 -0.21 -3.05 1.10
N ARG A 365 1.07 -3.27 0.83
CA ARG A 365 2.21 -2.69 1.57
C ARG A 365 2.95 -1.64 0.71
N PRO A 366 3.72 -0.73 1.33
CA PRO A 366 4.41 0.33 0.59
C PRO A 366 5.52 -0.26 -0.31
N PRO A 367 5.54 0.06 -1.61
CA PRO A 367 6.49 -0.52 -2.57
C PRO A 367 7.91 0.08 -2.53
N TYR A 368 8.23 0.83 -1.48
CA TYR A 368 9.52 1.48 -1.27
C TYR A 368 10.15 1.15 0.08
N LEU A 369 9.55 0.23 0.85
CA LEU A 369 10.01 -0.15 2.19
C LEU A 369 10.43 -1.61 2.24
N GLY A 370 11.72 -1.85 2.53
CA GLY A 370 12.25 -3.20 2.68
C GLY A 370 11.63 -3.97 3.84
N ASN A 371 11.71 -5.30 3.79
CA ASN A 371 11.07 -6.17 4.79
C ASN A 371 12.01 -7.05 5.60
N TYR A 372 13.29 -7.11 5.22
CA TYR A 372 14.31 -7.87 5.93
C TYR A 372 15.20 -6.92 6.74
N SER A 373 15.76 -7.43 7.83
CA SER A 373 16.82 -6.69 8.54
C SER A 373 18.13 -6.79 7.75
N ILE A 374 19.06 -5.88 8.05
CA ILE A 374 20.35 -5.84 7.35
C ILE A 374 21.22 -7.07 7.64
N GLU A 375 21.03 -7.71 8.80
CA GLU A 375 21.74 -8.92 9.19
C GLU A 375 21.26 -10.14 8.40
N ASP A 376 19.98 -10.16 8.01
CA ASP A 376 19.38 -11.25 7.23
C ASP A 376 19.65 -11.08 5.73
N ASP A 377 19.69 -9.83 5.23
CA ASP A 377 19.92 -9.52 3.82
C ASP A 377 20.42 -8.09 3.59
N THR A 378 21.47 -7.92 2.78
CA THR A 378 22.08 -6.61 2.48
C THR A 378 21.47 -5.93 1.25
N GLU A 379 20.52 -6.58 0.57
CA GLU A 379 19.83 -6.00 -0.58
C GLU A 379 18.77 -4.98 -0.11
N ILE A 380 18.94 -3.71 -0.48
CA ILE A 380 17.97 -2.66 -0.10
C ILE A 380 16.58 -2.95 -0.69
N VAL A 381 15.52 -2.56 0.02
CA VAL A 381 14.13 -2.65 -0.50
C VAL A 381 13.79 -4.06 -0.98
N LYS A 382 14.22 -5.07 -0.21
CA LYS A 382 13.89 -6.47 -0.48
C LYS A 382 12.53 -6.81 0.12
N PHE A 383 11.65 -7.38 -0.69
CA PHE A 383 10.30 -7.77 -0.28
C PHE A 383 10.23 -9.26 0.03
N VAL A 384 9.56 -9.59 1.13
CA VAL A 384 9.22 -10.99 1.41
C VAL A 384 8.12 -11.47 0.46
N LYS A 385 8.29 -12.68 -0.10
CA LYS A 385 7.36 -13.29 -1.07
C LYS A 385 6.46 -14.38 -0.47
N ARG A 386 6.74 -14.87 0.75
CA ARG A 386 5.95 -15.95 1.39
C ARG A 386 4.51 -15.49 1.64
N ASN A 387 3.51 -16.33 1.37
CA ASN A 387 2.08 -15.99 1.43
C ASN A 387 1.68 -14.61 0.81
N SER A 388 2.36 -14.17 -0.25
CA SER A 388 2.02 -12.93 -0.98
C SER A 388 1.05 -13.14 -2.15
N ILE A 389 0.37 -14.30 -2.22
CA ILE A 389 -0.51 -14.68 -3.33
C ILE A 389 -1.62 -13.66 -3.55
N TRP A 390 -2.29 -13.21 -2.48
CA TRP A 390 -3.37 -12.24 -2.59
C TRP A 390 -2.91 -10.89 -3.14
N GLU A 391 -1.81 -10.34 -2.62
CA GLU A 391 -1.16 -9.15 -3.17
C GLU A 391 -0.78 -9.35 -4.67
N TRP A 392 -0.24 -10.50 -5.03
CA TRP A 392 0.09 -10.82 -6.43
C TRP A 392 -1.14 -10.81 -7.34
N ILE A 393 -2.27 -11.38 -6.89
CA ILE A 393 -3.55 -11.35 -7.63
C ILE A 393 -4.00 -9.91 -7.84
N ARG A 394 -3.95 -9.05 -6.81
CA ARG A 394 -4.34 -7.63 -6.91
C ARG A 394 -3.52 -6.88 -7.96
N LYS A 395 -2.22 -7.10 -7.97
CA LYS A 395 -1.28 -6.51 -8.94
C LYS A 395 -1.58 -6.90 -10.40
N GLN A 396 -2.29 -8.00 -10.65
CA GLN A 396 -2.69 -8.36 -12.02
C GLN A 396 -3.75 -7.42 -12.60
N PHE A 397 -4.42 -6.61 -11.76
CA PHE A 397 -5.43 -5.64 -12.19
C PHE A 397 -4.85 -4.26 -12.53
N ASN A 398 -3.52 -4.12 -12.62
CA ASN A 398 -2.89 -2.87 -13.06
C ASN A 398 -3.48 -2.37 -14.39
N GLY A 399 -3.83 -1.08 -14.47
CA GLY A 399 -4.51 -0.49 -15.64
C GLY A 399 -6.02 -0.75 -15.70
N TYR A 400 -6.52 -1.70 -14.89
CA TYR A 400 -7.92 -2.10 -14.80
C TYR A 400 -8.49 -1.95 -13.38
N ALA A 401 -7.73 -1.35 -12.46
CA ALA A 401 -8.04 -1.41 -11.03
C ALA A 401 -9.34 -0.69 -10.72
N PHE A 402 -9.60 0.44 -11.38
CA PHE A 402 -10.87 1.17 -11.25
C PHE A 402 -12.08 0.29 -11.61
N GLY A 403 -12.00 -0.43 -12.74
CA GLY A 403 -13.05 -1.34 -13.18
C GLY A 403 -13.25 -2.53 -12.25
N ALA A 404 -12.15 -3.10 -11.75
CA ALA A 404 -12.16 -4.21 -10.80
C ALA A 404 -12.80 -3.80 -9.46
N VAL A 405 -12.38 -2.67 -8.88
CA VAL A 405 -12.95 -2.09 -7.66
C VAL A 405 -14.44 -1.83 -7.85
N THR A 406 -14.82 -1.09 -8.90
CA THR A 406 -16.23 -0.76 -9.18
C THR A 406 -17.08 -2.03 -9.32
N SER A 407 -16.54 -3.06 -9.97
CA SER A 407 -17.22 -4.35 -10.10
C SER A 407 -17.47 -4.97 -8.74
N VAL A 408 -16.47 -5.06 -7.86
CA VAL A 408 -16.66 -5.60 -6.49
C VAL A 408 -17.77 -4.87 -5.75
N PHE A 409 -17.82 -3.54 -5.81
CA PHE A 409 -18.90 -2.75 -5.20
C PHE A 409 -20.28 -3.10 -5.77
N LEU A 410 -20.42 -3.15 -7.10
CA LEU A 410 -21.69 -3.47 -7.77
C LEU A 410 -22.17 -4.89 -7.47
N LEU A 411 -21.27 -5.87 -7.49
CA LEU A 411 -21.59 -7.27 -7.21
C LEU A 411 -21.97 -7.44 -5.74
N TYR A 412 -21.21 -6.83 -4.83
CA TYR A 412 -21.51 -6.84 -3.40
C TYR A 412 -22.86 -6.20 -3.08
N PHE A 413 -23.16 -5.04 -3.69
CA PHE A 413 -24.44 -4.36 -3.57
C PHE A 413 -25.60 -5.22 -4.09
N SER A 414 -25.43 -5.81 -5.28
CA SER A 414 -26.44 -6.67 -5.92
C SER A 414 -26.78 -7.90 -5.08
N VAL A 415 -25.75 -8.61 -4.56
CA VAL A 415 -25.96 -9.76 -3.67
C VAL A 415 -26.64 -9.32 -2.36
N THR A 416 -26.27 -8.16 -1.81
CA THR A 416 -26.91 -7.61 -0.62
C THR A 416 -28.39 -7.32 -0.84
N LEU A 417 -28.75 -6.69 -1.96
CA LEU A 417 -30.14 -6.45 -2.35
C LEU A 417 -30.91 -7.76 -2.54
N TYR A 418 -30.30 -8.76 -3.16
CA TYR A 418 -30.91 -10.07 -3.34
C TYR A 418 -31.19 -10.75 -1.99
N GLN A 419 -30.24 -10.72 -1.06
CA GLN A 419 -30.44 -11.25 0.29
C GLN A 419 -31.53 -10.47 1.05
N PHE A 420 -31.61 -9.15 0.87
CA PHE A 420 -32.67 -8.33 1.44
C PHE A 420 -34.06 -8.71 0.87
N TYR A 421 -34.15 -8.96 -0.44
CA TYR A 421 -35.36 -9.48 -1.07
C TYR A 421 -35.77 -10.83 -0.46
N LEU A 422 -34.83 -11.77 -0.33
CA LEU A 422 -35.08 -13.08 0.27
C LEU A 422 -35.53 -12.97 1.73
N LEU A 423 -34.95 -12.04 2.49
CA LEU A 423 -35.35 -11.72 3.86
C LEU A 423 -36.80 -11.23 3.92
N LYS A 424 -37.17 -10.26 3.06
CA LYS A 424 -38.57 -9.77 2.97
C LYS A 424 -39.57 -10.87 2.60
N LYS A 425 -39.15 -11.82 1.75
CA LYS A 425 -39.96 -12.99 1.38
C LYS A 425 -39.93 -14.11 2.43
N LYS A 426 -39.27 -13.91 3.59
CA LYS A 426 -39.09 -14.92 4.66
C LYS A 426 -38.50 -16.25 4.17
N LYS A 427 -37.73 -16.22 3.07
CA LYS A 427 -37.11 -17.41 2.48
C LYS A 427 -35.78 -17.78 3.14
N VAL A 428 -35.21 -16.89 3.93
CA VAL A 428 -33.94 -17.10 4.62
C VAL A 428 -34.05 -16.59 6.05
N ASN A 429 -33.46 -17.34 6.99
CA ASN A 429 -33.31 -16.93 8.38
C ASN A 429 -32.03 -16.09 8.57
N ARG A 430 -32.04 -14.84 8.07
CA ARG A 430 -31.00 -13.83 8.30
C ARG A 430 -31.58 -12.68 9.11
N SER A 431 -30.76 -12.00 9.93
CA SER A 431 -31.22 -10.79 10.63
C SER A 431 -31.19 -9.57 9.71
N ALA A 432 -32.05 -8.58 9.97
CA ALA A 432 -31.97 -7.28 9.31
C ALA A 432 -30.62 -6.58 9.60
N GLY A 433 -30.04 -6.80 10.78
CA GLY A 433 -28.72 -6.31 11.15
C GLY A 433 -27.59 -6.80 10.25
N PHE A 434 -27.69 -8.02 9.71
CA PHE A 434 -26.69 -8.53 8.76
C PHE A 434 -26.69 -7.72 7.46
N ILE A 435 -27.88 -7.38 6.93
CA ILE A 435 -27.99 -6.53 5.72
C ILE A 435 -27.49 -5.12 6.01
N LEU A 436 -27.87 -4.53 7.16
CA LEU A 436 -27.40 -3.21 7.57
C LEU A 436 -25.88 -3.17 7.71
N MET A 437 -25.28 -4.19 8.35
CA MET A 437 -23.82 -4.31 8.50
C MET A 437 -23.13 -4.35 7.15
N LYS A 438 -23.70 -5.06 6.16
CA LYS A 438 -23.13 -5.10 4.81
C LYS A 438 -23.14 -3.72 4.14
N PHE A 439 -24.22 -2.95 4.27
CA PHE A 439 -24.27 -1.57 3.78
C PHE A 439 -23.25 -0.67 4.52
N THR A 440 -23.12 -0.82 5.83
CA THR A 440 -22.11 -0.09 6.61
C THR A 440 -20.69 -0.39 6.13
N LEU A 441 -20.35 -1.66 5.88
CA LEU A 441 -19.04 -2.04 5.34
C LEU A 441 -18.80 -1.42 3.95
N MET A 442 -19.81 -1.39 3.09
CA MET A 442 -19.73 -0.76 1.77
C MET A 442 -19.52 0.76 1.88
N ILE A 443 -20.18 1.43 2.83
CA ILE A 443 -19.98 2.87 3.10
C ILE A 443 -18.56 3.11 3.64
N PHE A 444 -18.06 2.24 4.53
CA PHE A 444 -16.69 2.32 5.03
C PHE A 444 -15.71 2.22 3.87
N ALA A 445 -15.82 1.17 3.03
CA ALA A 445 -14.94 1.00 1.89
C ALA A 445 -15.02 2.20 0.92
N GLY A 446 -16.24 2.63 0.56
CA GLY A 446 -16.43 3.77 -0.36
C GLY A 446 -15.82 5.07 0.18
N SER A 447 -16.02 5.36 1.48
CA SER A 447 -15.40 6.54 2.10
C SER A 447 -13.88 6.46 2.12
N GLN A 448 -13.30 5.29 2.41
CA GLN A 448 -11.84 5.11 2.45
C GLN A 448 -11.20 5.02 1.06
N TRP A 449 -11.99 4.83 0.01
CA TRP A 449 -11.52 5.04 -1.37
C TRP A 449 -11.39 6.53 -1.70
N ILE A 450 -12.28 7.36 -1.15
CA ILE A 450 -12.39 8.79 -1.45
C ILE A 450 -11.50 9.64 -0.53
N PHE A 451 -11.45 9.35 0.76
CA PHE A 451 -10.80 10.19 1.76
C PHE A 451 -9.29 10.40 1.55
N PRO A 452 -8.50 9.41 1.09
CA PRO A 452 -7.08 9.64 0.78
C PRO A 452 -6.88 10.76 -0.25
N VAL A 453 -7.73 10.80 -1.29
CA VAL A 453 -7.70 11.83 -2.34
C VAL A 453 -8.07 13.21 -1.79
N ILE A 454 -9.10 13.28 -0.94
CA ILE A 454 -9.57 14.53 -0.35
C ILE A 454 -8.62 15.05 0.73
N GLY A 455 -8.01 14.15 1.49
CA GLY A 455 -7.24 14.48 2.68
C GLY A 455 -5.77 14.73 2.44
N ASN A 456 -5.16 14.07 1.43
CA ASN A 456 -3.72 14.16 1.13
C ASN A 456 -3.40 14.32 -0.37
N GLY A 457 -4.41 14.46 -1.24
CA GLY A 457 -4.17 14.46 -2.68
C GLY A 457 -3.52 13.16 -3.15
N GLU A 458 -2.44 13.27 -3.94
CA GLU A 458 -1.67 12.12 -4.40
C GLU A 458 -0.44 11.80 -3.53
N ALA A 459 -0.25 12.50 -2.40
CA ALA A 459 0.91 12.30 -1.55
C ALA A 459 0.79 10.97 -0.79
N ASP A 460 1.81 10.11 -0.91
CA ASP A 460 1.87 8.79 -0.24
C ASP A 460 0.60 7.93 -0.46
N LEU A 461 -0.08 8.10 -1.60
CA LEU A 461 -1.44 7.56 -1.81
C LEU A 461 -1.52 6.04 -1.58
N ILE A 462 -0.54 5.26 -2.04
CA ILE A 462 -0.47 3.80 -1.84
C ILE A 462 -0.51 3.44 -0.35
N LYS A 463 0.25 4.14 0.50
CA LYS A 463 0.25 3.91 1.96
C LYS A 463 -1.11 4.24 2.56
N HIS A 464 -1.77 5.29 2.08
CA HIS A 464 -3.10 5.67 2.56
C HIS A 464 -4.21 4.72 2.10
N MET A 465 -3.97 3.86 1.11
CA MET A 465 -4.94 2.84 0.67
C MET A 465 -5.06 1.61 1.59
N PHE A 466 -4.23 1.47 2.63
CA PHE A 466 -4.24 0.28 3.50
C PHE A 466 -5.63 -0.07 4.05
N LEU A 467 -6.34 0.91 4.63
CA LEU A 467 -7.65 0.67 5.22
C LEU A 467 -8.72 0.38 4.14
N PHE A 468 -8.67 1.08 3.01
CA PHE A 468 -9.52 0.76 1.87
C PHE A 468 -9.35 -0.69 1.42
N ASN A 469 -8.10 -1.14 1.27
CA ASN A 469 -7.78 -2.51 0.88
C ASN A 469 -8.38 -3.50 1.88
N LEU A 470 -8.17 -3.29 3.18
CA LEU A 470 -8.71 -4.16 4.23
C LEU A 470 -10.25 -4.25 4.18
N LEU A 471 -10.93 -3.14 3.94
CA LEU A 471 -12.38 -3.07 3.85
C LEU A 471 -12.91 -3.75 2.57
N LEU A 472 -12.29 -3.47 1.42
CA LEU A 472 -12.60 -4.10 0.14
C LEU A 472 -12.40 -5.62 0.21
N ASP A 473 -11.32 -6.07 0.83
CA ASP A 473 -11.00 -7.49 0.98
C ASP A 473 -11.98 -8.19 1.89
N THR A 474 -12.44 -7.50 2.94
CA THR A 474 -13.52 -7.99 3.80
C THR A 474 -14.84 -8.08 3.02
N MET A 475 -15.14 -7.13 2.12
CA MET A 475 -16.30 -7.23 1.23
C MET A 475 -16.20 -8.45 0.31
N ILE A 476 -15.02 -8.73 -0.27
CA ILE A 476 -14.78 -9.89 -1.13
C ILE A 476 -14.95 -11.19 -0.33
N VAL A 477 -14.39 -11.28 0.87
CA VAL A 477 -14.54 -12.43 1.77
C VAL A 477 -16.02 -12.70 2.10
N LEU A 478 -16.78 -11.67 2.45
CA LEU A 478 -18.22 -11.80 2.69
C LEU A 478 -18.98 -12.22 1.43
N LEU A 479 -18.65 -11.63 0.27
CA LEU A 479 -19.27 -11.96 -1.01
C LEU A 479 -19.10 -13.44 -1.34
N VAL A 480 -17.88 -13.96 -1.20
CA VAL A 480 -17.57 -15.39 -1.39
C VAL A 480 -18.35 -16.25 -0.41
N GLY A 481 -18.34 -15.93 0.89
CA GLY A 481 -19.10 -16.65 1.90
C GLY A 481 -20.61 -16.67 1.63
N ASP A 482 -21.17 -15.54 1.19
CA ASP A 482 -22.58 -15.40 0.84
C ASP A 482 -22.96 -16.24 -0.36
N ILE A 483 -22.14 -16.23 -1.42
CA ILE A 483 -22.35 -17.04 -2.62
C ILE A 483 -22.36 -18.52 -2.26
N LEU A 484 -21.37 -19.01 -1.51
CA LEU A 484 -21.28 -20.41 -1.10
C LEU A 484 -22.46 -20.84 -0.21
N LYS A 485 -22.90 -19.96 0.68
CA LYS A 485 -24.07 -20.21 1.53
C LYS A 485 -25.36 -20.30 0.72
N LEU A 486 -25.57 -19.35 -0.19
CA LEU A 486 -26.73 -19.37 -1.08
C LEU A 486 -26.73 -20.58 -2.04
N MET A 487 -25.55 -21.02 -2.51
CA MET A 487 -25.41 -22.27 -3.27
C MET A 487 -25.77 -23.50 -2.41
N THR A 488 -25.37 -23.50 -1.14
CA THR A 488 -25.71 -24.59 -0.20
C THR A 488 -27.20 -24.68 0.06
N GLU A 489 -27.87 -23.53 0.15
CA GLU A 489 -29.31 -23.41 0.36
C GLU A 489 -30.13 -23.61 -0.93
N ASN A 490 -29.50 -23.87 -2.09
CA ASN A 490 -30.13 -23.91 -3.42
C ASN A 490 -30.93 -22.65 -3.76
N MET A 491 -30.51 -21.51 -3.22
CA MET A 491 -31.19 -20.22 -3.38
C MET A 491 -30.55 -19.36 -4.48
N LEU A 492 -29.42 -19.79 -5.07
CA LEU A 492 -28.84 -19.11 -6.22
C LEU A 492 -29.60 -19.53 -7.49
N ASN A 493 -30.22 -18.58 -8.19
CA ASN A 493 -30.73 -18.83 -9.53
C ASN A 493 -29.53 -19.16 -10.44
N ARG A 494 -29.55 -20.32 -11.11
CA ARG A 494 -28.48 -20.76 -12.03
C ARG A 494 -28.14 -19.72 -13.09
N GLN A 495 -29.14 -18.97 -13.59
CA GLN A 495 -28.90 -17.90 -14.56
C GLN A 495 -28.09 -16.75 -13.95
N ILE A 496 -28.37 -16.38 -12.70
CA ILE A 496 -27.60 -15.37 -11.98
C ILE A 496 -26.17 -15.88 -11.77
N VAL A 497 -25.99 -17.12 -11.28
CA VAL A 497 -24.65 -17.74 -11.10
C VAL A 497 -23.85 -17.68 -12.39
N LEU A 498 -24.45 -18.09 -13.51
CA LEU A 498 -23.82 -18.14 -14.82
C LEU A 498 -23.49 -16.75 -15.34
N SER A 499 -24.34 -15.74 -15.14
CA SER A 499 -24.04 -14.35 -15.52
C SER A 499 -22.90 -13.76 -14.69
N PHE A 500 -22.84 -14.04 -13.38
CA PHE A 500 -21.75 -13.60 -12.51
C PHE A 500 -20.43 -14.30 -12.86
N LEU A 501 -20.44 -15.62 -13.05
CA LEU A 501 -19.27 -16.37 -13.51
C LEU A 501 -18.84 -15.96 -14.90
N ALA A 502 -19.77 -15.75 -15.84
CA ALA A 502 -19.46 -15.29 -17.18
C ALA A 502 -18.85 -13.89 -17.17
N PHE A 503 -19.36 -12.96 -16.34
CA PHE A 503 -18.74 -11.65 -16.17
C PHE A 503 -17.30 -11.76 -15.67
N PHE A 504 -17.05 -12.57 -14.62
CA PHE A 504 -15.70 -12.78 -14.13
C PHE A 504 -14.80 -13.50 -15.12
N VAL A 505 -15.28 -14.52 -15.83
CA VAL A 505 -14.51 -15.23 -16.85
C VAL A 505 -14.19 -14.29 -18.00
N VAL A 506 -15.15 -13.51 -18.50
CA VAL A 506 -14.92 -12.52 -19.56
C VAL A 506 -13.95 -11.44 -19.08
N PHE A 507 -14.12 -10.90 -17.88
CA PHE A 507 -13.21 -9.89 -17.32
C PHE A 507 -11.80 -10.45 -17.14
N PHE A 508 -11.66 -11.67 -16.61
CA PHE A 508 -10.37 -12.32 -16.42
C PHE A 508 -9.72 -12.72 -17.75
N VAL A 509 -10.52 -13.12 -18.74
CA VAL A 509 -10.05 -13.39 -20.12
C VAL A 509 -9.60 -12.11 -20.78
N LEU A 510 -10.32 -10.99 -20.63
CA LEU A 510 -9.93 -9.69 -21.18
C LEU A 510 -8.61 -9.20 -20.55
N ILE A 511 -8.46 -9.32 -19.22
CA ILE A 511 -7.20 -9.03 -18.53
C ILE A 511 -6.08 -9.95 -19.00
N SER A 512 -6.36 -11.25 -19.16
CA SER A 512 -5.36 -12.23 -19.61
C SER A 512 -4.99 -12.06 -21.09
N ALA A 513 -5.91 -11.56 -21.91
CA ALA A 513 -5.71 -11.29 -23.33
C ALA A 513 -4.93 -9.99 -23.56
N ASP A 514 -5.14 -8.97 -22.74
CA ASP A 514 -4.40 -7.72 -22.81
C ASP A 514 -2.95 -7.87 -22.36
N GLY A 515 -2.68 -8.76 -21.39
CA GLY A 515 -1.38 -8.80 -20.72
C GLY A 515 -0.22 -9.55 -21.41
N ARG A 516 -0.36 -10.17 -22.60
CA ARG A 516 0.62 -11.24 -22.96
C ARG A 516 1.13 -11.41 -24.39
N ILE A 517 0.82 -10.57 -25.37
CA ILE A 517 1.45 -10.72 -26.70
C ILE A 517 1.81 -9.34 -27.26
N SER A 518 3.01 -8.83 -26.97
CA SER A 518 3.62 -7.86 -27.89
C SER A 518 3.92 -8.60 -29.18
N GLY A 519 3.14 -8.31 -30.22
CA GLY A 519 3.33 -8.86 -31.58
C GLY A 519 4.48 -8.17 -32.32
N ASN A 520 5.43 -7.58 -31.60
CA ASN A 520 6.46 -6.74 -32.18
C ASN A 520 7.32 -7.56 -33.13
N LYS A 521 7.67 -6.93 -34.26
CA LYS A 521 8.64 -7.48 -35.20
C LYS A 521 9.94 -7.75 -34.44
N VAL A 522 10.47 -8.96 -34.59
CA VAL A 522 11.76 -9.36 -34.01
C VAL A 522 12.83 -9.32 -35.10
N LEU A 523 13.96 -8.68 -34.81
CA LEU A 523 15.13 -8.60 -35.68
C LEU A 523 16.29 -9.36 -35.05
N LEU A 524 17.11 -10.00 -35.89
CA LEU A 524 18.42 -10.52 -35.52
C LEU A 524 19.47 -9.48 -35.90
N PHE A 525 20.27 -9.02 -34.94
CA PHE A 525 21.29 -8.01 -35.17
C PHE A 525 22.40 -8.10 -34.11
N GLY A 526 23.64 -8.30 -34.55
CA GLY A 526 24.78 -8.47 -33.65
C GLY A 526 24.81 -9.83 -32.93
N ARG A 527 25.93 -10.06 -32.24
CA ARG A 527 26.17 -11.25 -31.41
C ARG A 527 26.73 -10.83 -30.06
N TYR A 528 26.52 -11.66 -29.06
CA TYR A 528 27.13 -11.53 -27.74
C TYR A 528 27.32 -12.92 -27.13
N LYS A 529 28.53 -13.19 -26.61
CA LYS A 529 28.91 -14.51 -26.06
C LYS A 529 28.66 -15.66 -27.05
N GLY A 530 28.95 -15.42 -28.33
CA GLY A 530 28.78 -16.38 -29.42
C GLY A 530 27.34 -16.60 -29.87
N GLN A 531 26.34 -15.96 -29.27
CA GLN A 531 24.92 -16.13 -29.62
C GLN A 531 24.38 -14.92 -30.39
N PRO A 532 23.53 -15.11 -31.42
CA PRO A 532 22.87 -14.00 -32.09
C PRO A 532 21.87 -13.31 -31.14
N LEU A 533 21.78 -11.99 -31.23
CA LEU A 533 20.86 -11.21 -30.40
C LEU A 533 19.52 -10.98 -31.11
N GLU A 534 18.44 -11.23 -30.38
CA GLU A 534 17.08 -10.93 -30.80
C GLU A 534 16.61 -9.58 -30.22
N TRP A 535 16.01 -8.76 -31.08
CA TRP A 535 15.59 -7.40 -30.78
C TRP A 535 14.10 -7.21 -31.10
N GLU A 536 13.32 -6.72 -30.14
CA GLU A 536 11.95 -6.26 -30.36
C GLU A 536 11.99 -4.84 -30.95
N VAL A 537 11.34 -4.63 -32.09
CA VAL A 537 11.18 -3.30 -32.71
C VAL A 537 10.13 -2.51 -31.94
N LEU A 538 10.54 -1.41 -31.33
CA LEU A 538 9.70 -0.46 -30.60
C LEU A 538 9.11 0.61 -31.54
N GLU A 539 9.87 1.04 -32.54
CA GLU A 539 9.46 2.02 -33.55
C GLU A 539 10.13 1.68 -34.89
N GLU A 540 9.38 1.84 -35.99
CA GLU A 540 9.89 1.68 -37.35
C GLU A 540 9.61 2.96 -38.16
N THR A 541 10.67 3.62 -38.61
CA THR A 541 10.59 4.78 -39.53
C THR A 541 11.13 4.41 -40.91
N ASP A 542 11.08 5.30 -41.89
CA ASP A 542 11.66 5.05 -43.22
C ASP A 542 13.20 4.87 -43.17
N GLY A 543 13.87 5.48 -42.18
CA GLY A 543 15.33 5.48 -42.08
C GLY A 543 15.92 4.50 -41.06
N TYR A 544 15.16 4.13 -40.02
CA TYR A 544 15.71 3.36 -38.90
C TYR A 544 14.68 2.51 -38.16
N TYR A 545 15.19 1.58 -37.35
CA TYR A 545 14.48 0.82 -36.32
C TYR A 545 14.93 1.28 -34.93
N PHE A 546 14.00 1.64 -34.05
CA PHE A 546 14.26 1.73 -32.61
C PHE A 546 13.99 0.35 -32.01
N VAL A 547 15.00 -0.23 -31.37
CA VAL A 547 14.90 -1.59 -30.84
C VAL A 547 15.29 -1.68 -29.37
N VAL A 548 14.76 -2.69 -28.70
CA VAL A 548 15.18 -3.16 -27.38
C VAL A 548 15.47 -4.65 -27.44
N ALA A 549 16.46 -5.12 -26.67
CA ALA A 549 16.75 -6.54 -26.59
C ALA A 549 15.50 -7.31 -26.13
N LYS A 550 15.23 -8.46 -26.76
CA LYS A 550 14.08 -9.30 -26.42
C LYS A 550 14.26 -10.00 -25.08
N ASN A 551 15.49 -10.36 -24.74
CA ASN A 551 15.87 -11.04 -23.50
C ASN A 551 16.98 -10.27 -22.78
N ILE A 552 17.16 -10.57 -21.49
CA ILE A 552 18.29 -10.06 -20.72
C ILE A 552 19.59 -10.57 -21.32
N VAL A 553 20.52 -9.65 -21.59
CA VAL A 553 21.80 -9.99 -22.24
C VAL A 553 22.90 -10.35 -21.24
N GLU A 554 22.83 -9.79 -20.04
CA GLU A 554 23.83 -9.95 -18.98
C GLU A 554 23.23 -9.54 -17.61
N PHE A 555 23.81 -10.01 -16.51
CA PHE A 555 23.59 -9.46 -15.17
C PHE A 555 24.84 -8.70 -14.73
N ARG A 556 24.69 -7.42 -14.38
CA ARG A 556 25.83 -6.59 -13.91
C ARG A 556 25.36 -5.35 -13.15
N PRO A 557 26.22 -4.79 -12.28
CA PRO A 557 25.93 -3.51 -11.66
C PRO A 557 25.75 -2.40 -12.68
N PHE A 558 24.91 -1.43 -12.35
CA PHE A 558 24.78 -0.19 -13.11
C PHE A 558 26.08 0.61 -13.08
N SER A 559 26.65 0.77 -11.88
CA SER A 559 27.99 1.33 -11.65
C SER A 559 28.43 1.11 -10.21
N GLY A 560 29.74 1.16 -9.93
CA GLY A 560 30.29 0.91 -8.59
C GLY A 560 29.87 1.92 -7.52
N ASN A 561 29.70 3.20 -7.85
CA ASN A 561 29.43 4.24 -6.85
C ASN A 561 28.57 5.42 -7.33
N THR A 562 27.97 5.35 -8.52
CA THR A 562 27.17 6.45 -9.07
C THR A 562 25.86 5.96 -9.69
N ASN A 563 24.82 6.76 -9.56
CA ASN A 563 23.56 6.60 -10.30
C ASN A 563 23.44 7.59 -11.48
N TYR A 564 24.51 8.32 -11.80
CA TYR A 564 24.57 9.24 -12.92
C TYR A 564 24.86 8.50 -14.23
N TRP A 565 23.83 8.31 -15.06
CA TRP A 565 23.92 7.52 -16.30
C TRP A 565 25.09 7.92 -17.23
N PRO A 566 25.37 9.21 -17.53
CA PRO A 566 26.41 9.57 -18.49
C PRO A 566 27.82 9.05 -18.14
N GLU A 567 28.11 8.88 -16.84
CA GLU A 567 29.38 8.40 -16.29
C GLU A 567 29.31 6.94 -15.81
N SER A 568 28.21 6.23 -16.06
CA SER A 568 28.00 4.87 -15.53
C SER A 568 28.86 3.80 -16.23
N ASP A 569 29.34 2.84 -15.45
CA ASP A 569 30.14 1.69 -15.95
C ASP A 569 29.35 0.84 -16.95
N ILE A 570 28.04 0.72 -16.77
CA ILE A 570 27.16 0.00 -17.69
C ILE A 570 27.09 0.69 -19.05
N LYS A 571 27.01 2.03 -19.10
CA LYS A 571 27.03 2.79 -20.35
C LYS A 571 28.37 2.66 -21.07
N ALA A 572 29.48 2.75 -20.33
CA ALA A 572 30.82 2.57 -20.89
C ALA A 572 30.95 1.20 -21.57
N TRP A 573 30.59 0.13 -20.86
CA TRP A 573 30.62 -1.24 -21.40
C TRP A 573 29.68 -1.47 -22.59
N LEU A 574 28.46 -0.91 -22.57
CA LEU A 574 27.51 -1.02 -23.68
C LEU A 574 28.05 -0.44 -24.99
N ASN A 575 28.99 0.51 -24.89
CA ASN A 575 29.55 1.24 -26.03
C ASN A 575 31.04 0.92 -26.28
N ASP A 576 31.58 -0.09 -25.59
CA ASP A 576 32.94 -0.59 -25.77
C ASP A 576 32.97 -1.71 -26.82
N ASP A 577 33.88 -1.62 -27.78
CA ASP A 577 34.09 -2.59 -28.86
C ASP A 577 35.39 -3.40 -28.72
N SER A 578 36.10 -3.25 -27.59
CA SER A 578 37.18 -4.13 -27.17
C SER A 578 36.66 -5.48 -26.69
N GLU A 579 37.53 -6.47 -26.48
CA GLU A 579 37.18 -7.84 -26.04
C GLU A 579 36.30 -7.90 -24.77
N LYS A 580 36.33 -6.85 -23.94
CA LYS A 580 35.55 -6.77 -22.70
C LYS A 580 34.19 -6.07 -22.87
N GLY A 581 33.95 -5.46 -24.03
CA GLY A 581 32.80 -4.62 -24.33
C GLY A 581 31.63 -5.38 -24.95
N PHE A 582 30.45 -4.77 -24.92
CA PHE A 582 29.23 -5.34 -25.50
C PHE A 582 29.28 -5.42 -27.04
N LEU A 583 29.97 -4.47 -27.69
CA LEU A 583 30.03 -4.36 -29.15
C LEU A 583 31.14 -5.19 -29.79
N TYR A 584 31.92 -5.94 -29.02
CA TYR A 584 33.08 -6.71 -29.51
C TYR A 584 32.72 -7.65 -30.67
N GLU A 585 31.66 -8.44 -30.51
CA GLU A 585 31.25 -9.47 -31.47
C GLU A 585 30.34 -8.93 -32.59
N PHE A 586 30.06 -7.62 -32.62
CA PHE A 586 29.33 -6.99 -33.72
C PHE A 586 30.28 -6.82 -34.91
N SER A 587 29.82 -7.14 -36.11
CA SER A 587 30.60 -6.89 -37.32
C SER A 587 30.74 -5.38 -37.57
N GLU A 588 31.78 -4.96 -38.28
CA GLU A 588 31.97 -3.55 -38.65
C GLU A 588 30.77 -2.97 -39.43
N ASN A 589 30.12 -3.78 -40.27
CA ASN A 589 28.90 -3.37 -40.96
C ASN A 589 27.73 -3.13 -39.99
N GLU A 590 27.58 -3.98 -38.97
CA GLU A 590 26.57 -3.77 -37.93
C GLU A 590 26.88 -2.54 -37.10
N LYS A 591 28.13 -2.38 -36.63
CA LYS A 591 28.57 -1.19 -35.88
C LYS A 591 28.26 0.11 -36.63
N ASN A 592 28.53 0.16 -37.94
CA ASN A 592 28.24 1.30 -38.80
C ASN A 592 26.73 1.60 -38.97
N ARG A 593 25.87 0.62 -38.71
CA ARG A 593 24.41 0.78 -38.74
C ARG A 593 23.84 1.23 -37.40
N ILE A 594 24.60 1.19 -36.31
CA ILE A 594 24.17 1.71 -35.01
C ILE A 594 24.25 3.24 -35.05
N LEU A 595 23.10 3.90 -35.11
CA LEU A 595 23.04 5.35 -35.24
C LEU A 595 23.25 6.03 -33.88
N PRO A 596 24.25 6.94 -33.75
CA PRO A 596 24.35 7.79 -32.57
C PRO A 596 23.18 8.78 -32.57
N MET A 597 22.41 8.83 -31.48
CA MET A 597 21.34 9.81 -31.30
C MET A 597 21.50 10.58 -29.99
N LYS A 598 21.15 11.86 -30.04
CA LYS A 598 20.98 12.67 -28.84
C LYS A 598 19.74 12.20 -28.08
N ARG A 599 19.90 11.95 -26.79
CA ARG A 599 18.80 11.59 -25.89
C ARG A 599 18.86 12.43 -24.63
N ARG A 600 17.68 12.85 -24.16
CA ARG A 600 17.52 13.44 -22.84
C ARG A 600 17.48 12.35 -21.78
N THR A 601 18.26 12.54 -20.72
CA THR A 601 18.37 11.59 -19.62
C THR A 601 18.12 12.31 -18.31
N VAL A 602 17.24 11.75 -17.48
CA VAL A 602 16.99 12.25 -16.13
C VAL A 602 18.23 12.05 -15.27
N ILE A 603 18.58 13.06 -14.48
CA ILE A 603 19.72 13.05 -13.59
C ILE A 603 19.27 13.09 -12.11
N PRO A 604 20.05 12.50 -11.19
CA PRO A 604 19.74 12.51 -9.77
C PRO A 604 19.84 13.93 -9.18
N PRO A 605 19.12 14.24 -8.08
CA PRO A 605 19.16 15.55 -7.43
C PRO A 605 20.58 16.01 -7.04
N ALA A 606 21.46 15.08 -6.66
CA ALA A 606 22.85 15.37 -6.32
C ALA A 606 23.68 15.96 -7.49
N PHE A 607 23.18 15.88 -8.71
CA PHE A 607 23.82 16.42 -9.91
C PHE A 607 22.98 17.57 -10.53
N ALA A 608 22.02 18.13 -9.78
CA ALA A 608 21.11 19.18 -10.27
C ALA A 608 21.81 20.45 -10.78
N ASP A 609 23.05 20.71 -10.39
CA ASP A 609 23.87 21.82 -10.91
C ASP A 609 24.35 21.59 -12.35
N ARG A 610 24.34 20.33 -12.82
CA ARG A 610 24.71 19.94 -14.18
C ARG A 610 23.53 19.87 -15.14
N LYS A 611 22.31 20.19 -14.69
CA LYS A 611 21.11 20.11 -15.52
C LYS A 611 21.17 21.11 -16.68
N GLU A 612 20.73 20.66 -17.85
CA GLU A 612 20.49 21.50 -19.03
C GLU A 612 19.00 21.81 -19.19
N TYR A 613 18.14 20.92 -18.68
CA TYR A 613 16.68 21.03 -18.77
C TYR A 613 16.02 20.64 -17.44
N GLY A 614 14.77 21.07 -17.29
CA GLY A 614 13.94 20.80 -16.12
C GLY A 614 14.28 21.66 -14.90
N SER A 615 13.36 21.70 -13.94
CA SER A 615 13.47 22.56 -12.74
C SER A 615 13.30 21.80 -11.42
N ARG A 616 12.94 20.51 -11.47
CA ARG A 616 12.65 19.71 -10.27
C ARG A 616 13.19 18.28 -10.38
N PRO A 617 13.28 17.49 -9.30
CA PRO A 617 13.64 16.09 -9.39
C PRO A 617 12.51 15.23 -9.99
N LEU A 618 12.84 14.06 -10.55
CA LEU A 618 11.83 13.08 -10.97
C LEU A 618 11.21 12.40 -9.74
N TYR A 619 9.92 12.64 -9.51
CA TYR A 619 9.20 12.10 -8.36
C TYR A 619 9.01 10.59 -8.45
N TRP A 620 8.93 9.98 -7.28
CA TRP A 620 8.82 8.54 -7.20
C TRP A 620 7.39 8.07 -7.32
N PHE A 621 7.18 7.16 -8.27
CA PHE A 621 5.98 6.35 -8.36
C PHE A 621 6.35 5.01 -8.99
N CYS A 622 5.69 3.93 -8.58
CA CYS A 622 6.04 2.57 -9.00
C CYS A 622 5.09 1.97 -10.05
N ILE A 623 3.93 2.58 -10.26
CA ILE A 623 2.84 2.02 -11.05
C ILE A 623 3.05 2.34 -12.54
N PRO A 624 3.08 1.33 -13.43
CA PRO A 624 3.13 1.56 -14.87
C PRO A 624 2.00 2.47 -15.34
N GLY A 625 2.31 3.44 -16.21
CA GLY A 625 1.38 4.48 -16.68
C GLY A 625 1.42 5.75 -15.82
N TYR A 626 2.10 5.70 -14.68
CA TYR A 626 2.24 6.80 -13.74
C TYR A 626 3.69 6.98 -13.24
N ALA A 627 4.62 6.11 -13.65
CA ALA A 627 5.99 6.13 -13.16
C ALA A 627 6.81 7.28 -13.77
N SER A 628 6.38 7.84 -14.91
CA SER A 628 6.99 9.01 -15.57
C SER A 628 6.20 10.32 -15.43
N GLN A 629 5.28 10.44 -14.45
CA GLN A 629 4.33 11.56 -14.32
C GLN A 629 4.93 12.98 -14.45
N ASN A 630 6.15 13.23 -13.96
CA ASN A 630 6.82 14.54 -14.07
C ASN A 630 8.13 14.49 -14.87
N TYR A 631 8.25 13.54 -15.80
CA TYR A 631 9.50 13.32 -16.54
C TYR A 631 9.99 14.57 -17.28
N ASP A 632 9.10 15.31 -17.94
CA ASP A 632 9.49 16.44 -18.78
C ASP A 632 9.92 17.69 -18.00
N SER A 633 9.55 17.80 -16.72
CA SER A 633 10.01 18.86 -15.82
C SER A 633 11.19 18.43 -14.95
N ALA A 634 11.58 17.15 -15.00
CA ALA A 634 12.67 16.62 -14.22
C ALA A 634 14.04 17.13 -14.68
N TYR A 635 15.01 17.23 -13.78
CA TYR A 635 16.40 17.55 -14.11
C TYR A 635 16.93 16.58 -15.17
N GLN A 636 17.41 17.14 -16.28
CA GLN A 636 17.85 16.38 -17.44
C GLN A 636 19.12 16.96 -18.06
N VAL A 637 19.86 16.09 -18.74
CA VAL A 637 20.98 16.42 -19.63
C VAL A 637 20.78 15.75 -20.97
N GLU A 638 21.31 16.33 -22.04
CA GLU A 638 21.33 15.73 -23.36
C GLU A 638 22.70 15.09 -23.64
N ASN A 639 22.70 13.81 -24.03
CA ASN A 639 23.93 13.11 -24.42
C ASN A 639 23.72 12.33 -25.71
N THR A 640 24.78 12.18 -26.50
CA THR A 640 24.76 11.31 -27.68
C THR A 640 25.03 9.87 -27.26
N GLU A 641 24.15 8.95 -27.67
CA GLU A 641 24.15 7.55 -27.27
C GLU A 641 24.07 6.65 -28.51
N LYS A 642 24.89 5.58 -28.56
CA LYS A 642 24.77 4.52 -29.58
C LYS A 642 23.94 3.35 -29.04
N VAL A 643 24.42 2.73 -27.96
CA VAL A 643 23.70 1.69 -27.20
C VAL A 643 23.41 2.20 -25.79
N PHE A 644 22.17 2.07 -25.33
CA PHE A 644 21.69 2.63 -24.07
C PHE A 644 20.70 1.68 -23.37
N LEU A 645 20.24 2.05 -22.17
CA LEU A 645 19.08 1.42 -21.53
C LEU A 645 17.85 2.32 -21.73
N LEU A 646 16.64 1.78 -21.72
CA LEU A 646 15.45 2.62 -21.79
C LEU A 646 15.37 3.56 -20.57
N SER A 647 14.98 4.81 -20.81
CA SER A 647 14.50 5.69 -19.74
C SER A 647 13.13 5.24 -19.27
N ILE A 648 12.68 5.71 -18.11
CA ILE A 648 11.34 5.39 -17.61
C ILE A 648 10.22 5.82 -18.57
N LYS A 649 10.35 6.98 -19.22
CA LYS A 649 9.37 7.46 -20.21
C LYS A 649 9.38 6.60 -21.48
N GLU A 650 10.56 6.19 -21.94
CA GLU A 650 10.68 5.29 -23.10
C GLU A 650 10.09 3.90 -22.78
N TRP A 651 10.35 3.39 -21.57
CA TRP A 651 9.79 2.14 -21.07
C TRP A 651 8.27 2.20 -20.92
N GLU A 652 7.69 3.32 -20.49
CA GLU A 652 6.24 3.48 -20.39
C GLU A 652 5.57 3.58 -21.77
N ASN A 653 6.10 4.44 -22.65
CA ASN A 653 5.47 4.82 -23.91
C ASN A 653 5.48 3.74 -24.99
N HIS A 654 6.43 2.81 -24.96
CA HIS A 654 6.52 1.76 -25.97
C HIS A 654 5.88 0.46 -25.48
N ASP A 655 5.19 -0.19 -26.40
CA ASP A 655 4.68 -1.55 -26.20
C ASP A 655 5.76 -2.57 -26.54
N PHE A 656 6.07 -3.45 -25.60
CA PHE A 656 6.96 -4.59 -25.75
C PHE A 656 6.78 -5.50 -24.52
N LYS A 657 7.41 -6.68 -24.53
CA LYS A 657 7.33 -7.58 -23.37
C LYS A 657 8.12 -7.01 -22.18
N LYS A 658 7.49 -6.20 -21.34
CA LYS A 658 8.10 -5.56 -20.15
C LYS A 658 8.50 -6.55 -19.05
N ILE A 659 7.76 -7.64 -18.88
CA ILE A 659 8.11 -8.66 -17.86
C ILE A 659 9.11 -9.66 -18.45
N LYS A 660 10.35 -9.63 -17.95
CA LYS A 660 11.44 -10.53 -18.36
C LYS A 660 11.69 -11.70 -17.40
N GLY A 661 10.91 -11.82 -16.32
CA GLY A 661 11.04 -12.86 -15.30
C GLY A 661 12.17 -12.63 -14.27
N VAL A 662 12.98 -11.60 -14.48
CA VAL A 662 14.04 -11.10 -13.58
C VAL A 662 14.01 -9.57 -13.60
N PRO A 663 14.51 -8.90 -12.55
CA PRO A 663 14.59 -7.45 -12.55
C PRO A 663 15.64 -6.93 -13.54
N TYR A 664 15.43 -5.74 -14.11
CA TYR A 664 16.40 -5.11 -15.01
C TYR A 664 16.47 -3.59 -14.84
N TRP A 665 17.63 -3.02 -15.19
CA TRP A 665 17.92 -1.60 -15.04
C TRP A 665 17.15 -0.73 -16.04
N LEU A 666 16.70 0.43 -15.57
CA LEU A 666 16.42 1.60 -16.41
C LEU A 666 17.59 2.58 -16.27
N ARG A 667 17.85 3.41 -17.29
CA ARG A 667 18.82 4.53 -17.13
C ARG A 667 18.30 5.71 -16.32
N THR A 668 17.28 5.47 -15.49
CA THR A 668 16.62 6.50 -14.69
C THR A 668 17.07 6.37 -13.24
N PRO A 669 17.76 7.37 -12.66
CA PRO A 669 18.24 7.33 -11.28
C PRO A 669 17.06 7.33 -10.31
N TYR A 670 17.26 6.94 -9.04
CA TYR A 670 16.34 7.24 -7.94
C TYR A 670 16.91 8.35 -7.03
N THR A 671 16.10 8.94 -6.16
CA THR A 671 16.43 10.18 -5.44
C THR A 671 17.33 9.97 -4.22
N ILE A 672 17.42 8.75 -3.67
CA ILE A 672 18.13 8.49 -2.41
C ILE A 672 19.48 7.79 -2.67
N GLY A 673 20.58 8.43 -2.29
CA GLY A 673 21.93 7.84 -2.39
C GLY A 673 22.29 7.46 -3.83
N THR A 674 23.01 6.34 -4.00
CA THR A 674 23.48 5.82 -5.29
C THR A 674 22.49 4.82 -5.91
N THR A 675 21.19 5.06 -5.75
CA THR A 675 20.15 4.12 -6.21
C THR A 675 19.65 4.44 -7.62
N VAL A 676 19.26 3.39 -8.34
CA VAL A 676 18.79 3.43 -9.73
C VAL A 676 17.48 2.67 -9.83
N ARG A 677 16.56 3.15 -10.68
CA ARG A 677 15.27 2.50 -10.89
C ARG A 677 15.44 1.19 -11.66
N ILE A 678 14.67 0.20 -11.25
CA ILE A 678 14.58 -1.11 -11.92
C ILE A 678 13.14 -1.40 -12.27
N VAL A 679 12.92 -2.21 -13.31
CA VAL A 679 11.65 -2.89 -13.52
C VAL A 679 11.73 -4.22 -12.79
N GLY A 680 10.79 -4.49 -11.90
CA GLY A 680 10.72 -5.72 -11.12
C GLY A 680 10.20 -6.91 -11.94
N GLU A 681 10.30 -8.11 -11.36
CA GLU A 681 9.76 -9.34 -11.93
C GLU A 681 8.23 -9.29 -12.16
N ASP A 682 7.53 -8.42 -11.42
CA ASP A 682 6.09 -8.21 -11.51
C ASP A 682 5.71 -7.05 -12.46
N GLY A 683 6.68 -6.43 -13.13
CA GLY A 683 6.45 -5.36 -14.11
C GLY A 683 6.29 -3.95 -13.51
N TYR A 684 6.42 -3.79 -12.20
CA TYR A 684 6.39 -2.48 -11.53
C TYR A 684 7.79 -1.87 -11.41
N VAL A 685 7.86 -0.55 -11.20
CA VAL A 685 9.13 0.17 -11.07
C VAL A 685 9.54 0.28 -9.60
N TYR A 686 10.71 -0.28 -9.27
CA TYR A 686 11.33 -0.19 -7.95
C TYR A 686 12.70 0.50 -8.06
N HIS A 687 13.53 0.37 -7.04
CA HIS A 687 14.91 0.86 -7.06
C HIS A 687 15.85 -0.07 -6.29
N LYS A 688 17.12 -0.09 -6.71
CA LYS A 688 18.22 -0.83 -6.09
C LYS A 688 19.49 0.03 -6.08
N LYS A 689 20.50 -0.33 -5.29
CA LYS A 689 21.79 0.35 -5.32
C LYS A 689 22.49 0.10 -6.66
N ALA A 690 23.19 1.09 -7.20
CA ALA A 690 23.85 0.99 -8.50
C ALA A 690 24.87 -0.18 -8.59
N ASP A 691 25.45 -0.58 -7.46
CA ASP A 691 26.43 -1.68 -7.34
C ASP A 691 25.79 -3.08 -7.27
N THR A 692 24.47 -3.19 -7.37
CA THR A 692 23.77 -4.48 -7.27
C THR A 692 24.06 -5.35 -8.49
N GLU A 693 24.69 -6.51 -8.30
CA GLU A 693 25.19 -7.36 -9.39
C GLU A 693 24.12 -8.22 -10.09
N ASN A 694 23.04 -8.60 -9.38
CA ASN A 694 22.04 -9.55 -9.86
C ASN A 694 20.87 -8.91 -10.64
N ILE A 695 21.09 -7.74 -11.23
CA ILE A 695 20.09 -7.02 -12.03
C ILE A 695 20.44 -7.14 -13.51
N GLY A 696 19.44 -7.48 -14.31
CA GLY A 696 19.59 -7.70 -15.74
C GLY A 696 19.83 -6.40 -16.53
N VAL A 697 20.56 -6.54 -17.63
CA VAL A 697 20.73 -5.50 -18.64
C VAL A 697 19.78 -5.78 -19.81
N LEU A 698 19.00 -4.76 -20.18
CA LEU A 698 18.12 -4.77 -21.35
C LEU A 698 18.52 -3.63 -22.29
N PRO A 699 19.52 -3.83 -23.18
CA PRO A 699 20.00 -2.79 -24.07
C PRO A 699 18.95 -2.36 -25.09
N ALA A 700 19.06 -1.13 -25.56
CA ALA A 700 18.28 -0.55 -26.62
C ALA A 700 19.19 0.29 -27.53
N MET A 701 18.83 0.41 -28.81
CA MET A 701 19.60 1.17 -29.80
C MET A 701 18.76 1.57 -31.01
N ILE A 702 19.33 2.42 -31.86
CA ILE A 702 18.77 2.78 -33.16
C ILE A 702 19.58 2.10 -34.27
N ILE A 703 18.91 1.34 -35.14
CA ILE A 703 19.54 0.61 -36.25
C ILE A 703 19.11 1.23 -37.58
N LYS A 704 20.06 1.67 -38.40
CA LYS A 704 19.82 2.13 -39.76
C LYS A 704 19.26 1.00 -40.63
N LYS A 705 18.20 1.29 -41.38
CA LYS A 705 17.66 0.38 -42.40
C LYS A 705 18.66 0.21 -43.56
N GLN A 706 18.59 -0.96 -44.20
CA GLN A 706 19.37 -1.25 -45.40
C GLN A 706 18.75 -0.60 -46.61
#